data_AF-A0AAN6JHJ4-F1
#
_entry.id   AF-A0AAN6JHJ4-F1
#
_cell.length_a   1.000
_cell.length_b   1.000
_cell.length_c   1.000
_cell.angle_alpha   90.00
_cell.angle_beta   90.00
_cell.angle_gamma   90.00
#
_symmetry.space_group_name_H-M   'P 1'
#
loop_
_entity.id
_entity.type
_entity.pdbx_description
1 polymer ?
#
loop_
_entity_poly.entity_id
_entity_poly.type
_entity_poly.pdbx_seq_one_letter_code
_entity_poly.pdbx_strand_id
1 'polypeptide(L)'
;MFAAIQRSATLPVYQSSRALQHAERATSFQAPATHNLQVSRPENFGHIMWLELLRRLRANKVPTNPTLIPLQHGFFRFDDASDRQAYIWNRIINMPMTVSAEEIQEALPLQLANALDAPAQDGSFGFYMRSFPLQVQQLEDILAHWDECELVFQEASDWRAAMRRLGSDHFVHIRYIGVFGPTSTALSRFESDISQRSSGVLAAFLRSLATIMPEVLDAAKVFVFKTATIHPLVPGEVVSQALIDERERLLIAAFDLQSLLNRQTGGFFSAYEPRAEDAEVFAGLNTQVLTRGLLELRSPDPTMMKELGLLIDDILDFMDDHPVLTGTSRAAPGPGFKDVMLAQALPSTISGHVLLAVLGKDITLEDFLQPRPFLKKEGSRAGDLLLQLIQILQRWELGIGPGELSTGTNLTAFFPFFDLIPWPRHDFCVALLDFLGRYLRAIKPLVTLSCSRLTSSVLNAHLAHEHGLPVTDFLAHVGVPRLCSFMDAEEFANQPPTVEAREPETFTIMVPALDPGRDKYGKQPESLRQVMLFTLQVAIALADLSRTTIRTATSRADAMERALLVWRTAPQYVALAAALDRAKDRLRQDWLLLNVAARTRDITEQERDRRSMQAQTRAKAFVAQGQPGSQERQTQVLALWRYNWPDLHIHLTRADREAWFSWARGLGEGKSYYASALAKSSGHGLGRLLQQLAPGQDHADPQVRQQVIELAVARLRWGWSSDHFSTEKQAERARQRLGWRKMGAPITRIKDLQVSVMRGGIIRLPMKAGDATIVDVQIRAPAASVPADKKDSRTLSATEDGIGLFDQDGRMFKHNATDTVTWAKNFFPQLKHGSLLAQAWERTMGRPFQDVQTQPLQSSPLVLPAAFYGAKDHKAGIRIKRTLRTTAPEPNEADWIMWLWLQDLFGSDSGRIFLCNEEQEPDWVTRLADDVKMVRSTLKAFISRPEYVHYPWRAEWQALLDTGSSAHVSQKIKATLRALRNFTEQRKSESIRLQPNARLSINGQLLSLEAAPTWDIAEAGPAEDEDEDEDEDDGDI
;
A
#
# COMPACT_ATOMS: atom_id res chain seq x y z
N MET A 1 -51.95 44.22 -14.06
CA MET A 1 -51.18 42.99 -14.31
C MET A 1 -49.73 43.26 -13.93
N PHE A 2 -49.06 42.24 -13.39
CA PHE A 2 -47.61 42.10 -13.10
C PHE A 2 -46.72 43.31 -12.77
N ALA A 3 -46.07 43.20 -11.61
CA ALA A 3 -44.90 43.93 -11.14
C ALA A 3 -44.07 42.97 -10.25
N ALA A 4 -42.91 43.43 -9.74
CA ALA A 4 -41.79 42.64 -9.20
C ALA A 4 -40.95 41.98 -10.32
N ILE A 5 -39.65 42.29 -10.50
CA ILE A 5 -38.49 42.30 -9.58
C ILE A 5 -37.96 40.89 -9.30
N GLN A 6 -36.77 40.61 -9.86
CA GLN A 6 -35.84 39.60 -9.37
C GLN A 6 -34.59 40.31 -8.85
N ARG A 7 -34.06 39.85 -7.73
CA ARG A 7 -32.74 40.24 -7.19
C ARG A 7 -31.82 39.05 -7.37
N SER A 8 -30.62 39.26 -7.91
CA SER A 8 -29.54 38.28 -7.74
C SER A 8 -29.18 38.19 -6.25
N ALA A 9 -29.02 36.98 -5.75
CA ALA A 9 -28.59 36.71 -4.37
C ALA A 9 -27.23 36.00 -4.42
N THR A 10 -26.25 36.56 -3.72
CA THR A 10 -24.91 35.97 -3.62
C THR A 10 -24.89 34.82 -2.61
N LEU A 11 -24.50 33.63 -3.04
CA LEU A 11 -24.26 32.48 -2.15
C LEU A 11 -23.15 32.79 -1.12
N PRO A 12 -23.36 32.48 0.18
CA PRO A 12 -22.34 32.67 1.20
C PRO A 12 -21.31 31.53 1.20
N VAL A 13 -20.03 31.87 1.05
CA VAL A 13 -18.91 30.92 1.21
C VAL A 13 -18.82 30.50 2.69
N TYR A 14 -18.74 29.19 2.95
CA TYR A 14 -18.83 28.61 4.29
C TYR A 14 -17.53 28.72 5.12
N GLN A 15 -17.01 29.94 5.29
CA GLN A 15 -15.95 30.21 6.26
C GLN A 15 -16.51 30.09 7.69
N SER A 16 -16.02 29.12 8.48
CA SER A 16 -16.40 29.05 9.89
C SER A 16 -15.91 30.29 10.64
N SER A 17 -16.71 30.85 11.54
CA SER A 17 -16.34 32.05 12.29
C SER A 17 -15.10 31.86 13.17
N ARG A 18 -14.78 30.61 13.56
CA ARG A 18 -13.49 30.28 14.20
C ARG A 18 -12.31 30.36 13.23
N ALA A 19 -12.44 29.88 12.00
CA ALA A 19 -11.37 30.00 11.00
C ALA A 19 -11.08 31.48 10.69
N LEU A 20 -12.12 32.32 10.58
CA LEU A 20 -11.96 33.77 10.49
C LEU A 20 -11.25 34.36 11.72
N GLN A 21 -11.73 34.10 12.93
CA GLN A 21 -11.11 34.63 14.16
C GLN A 21 -9.67 34.13 14.38
N HIS A 22 -9.32 32.93 13.93
CA HIS A 22 -7.94 32.42 13.97
C HIS A 22 -7.07 33.00 12.83
N ALA A 23 -7.61 33.26 11.65
CA ALA A 23 -6.93 33.96 10.57
C ALA A 23 -6.68 35.45 10.90
N GLU A 24 -7.64 36.12 11.54
CA GLU A 24 -7.49 37.49 12.06
C GLU A 24 -6.46 37.56 13.20
N ARG A 25 -6.38 36.53 14.06
CA ARG A 25 -5.28 36.40 15.03
C ARG A 25 -3.93 36.16 14.34
N ALA A 26 -3.87 35.23 13.38
CA ALA A 26 -2.65 34.93 12.64
C ALA A 26 -2.11 36.12 11.83
N THR A 27 -2.99 37.00 11.33
CA THR A 27 -2.60 38.22 10.59
C THR A 27 -2.36 39.44 11.48
N SER A 28 -2.81 39.44 12.74
CA SER A 28 -2.54 40.53 13.70
C SER A 28 -1.29 40.35 14.55
N PHE A 29 -0.62 39.19 14.48
CA PHE A 29 0.74 39.06 15.01
C PHE A 29 1.73 39.83 14.15
N GLN A 30 2.10 41.03 14.60
CA GLN A 30 3.29 41.72 14.08
C GLN A 30 4.51 40.80 14.24
N ALA A 31 5.21 40.54 13.13
CA ALA A 31 6.51 39.89 13.19
C ALA A 31 7.43 40.70 14.13
N PRO A 32 8.21 40.05 15.01
CA PRO A 32 9.07 40.76 15.96
C PRO A 32 10.00 41.71 15.19
N ALA A 33 9.97 42.99 15.59
CA ALA A 33 10.49 44.10 14.79
C ALA A 33 11.88 43.77 14.22
N THR A 34 11.94 43.54 12.91
CA THR A 34 13.16 43.10 12.25
C THR A 34 14.17 44.23 12.32
N HIS A 35 15.17 44.07 13.18
CA HIS A 35 16.32 44.98 13.22
C HIS A 35 16.88 45.10 11.81
N ASN A 36 16.90 46.33 11.27
CA ASN A 36 17.35 46.65 9.92
C ASN A 36 18.86 46.45 9.79
N LEU A 37 19.29 45.20 9.77
CA LEU A 37 20.59 44.76 9.32
C LEU A 37 20.66 45.03 7.82
N GLN A 38 21.23 46.18 7.46
CA GLN A 38 21.56 46.53 6.08
C GLN A 38 22.70 45.63 5.57
N VAL A 39 22.34 44.39 5.22
CA VAL A 39 23.19 43.48 4.46
C VAL A 39 23.14 43.95 3.01
N SER A 40 24.09 44.79 2.61
CA SER A 40 24.25 45.22 1.23
C SER A 40 24.39 44.02 0.30
N ARG A 41 23.55 43.94 -0.73
CA ARG A 41 23.60 42.89 -1.76
C ARG A 41 25.01 42.84 -2.39
N PRO A 42 25.69 41.68 -2.39
CA PRO A 42 26.92 41.51 -3.15
C PRO A 42 26.69 41.73 -4.65
N GLU A 43 27.63 42.36 -5.35
CA GLU A 43 27.50 42.63 -6.81
C GLU A 43 27.18 41.36 -7.61
N ASN A 44 27.80 40.22 -7.22
CA ASN A 44 27.61 38.90 -7.83
C ASN A 44 26.54 38.03 -7.15
N PHE A 45 25.54 38.62 -6.48
CA PHE A 45 24.56 37.88 -5.66
C PHE A 45 23.85 36.73 -6.41
N GLY A 46 23.34 36.97 -7.62
CA GLY A 46 22.64 35.94 -8.40
C GLY A 46 23.53 34.76 -8.77
N HIS A 47 24.80 35.01 -9.10
CA HIS A 47 25.79 33.96 -9.33
C HIS A 47 26.02 33.11 -8.08
N ILE A 48 26.09 33.73 -6.89
CA ILE A 48 26.26 33.02 -5.61
C ILE A 48 25.03 32.14 -5.32
N MET A 49 23.81 32.64 -5.54
CA MET A 49 22.57 31.85 -5.38
C MET A 49 22.53 30.67 -6.36
N TRP A 50 22.84 30.88 -7.64
CA TRP A 50 22.89 29.79 -8.63
C TRP A 50 23.96 28.73 -8.30
N LEU A 51 25.15 29.12 -7.85
CA LEU A 51 26.19 28.18 -7.41
C LEU A 51 25.72 27.33 -6.23
N GLU A 52 25.02 27.91 -5.26
CA GLU A 52 24.50 27.20 -4.09
C GLU A 52 23.34 26.25 -4.46
N LEU A 53 22.43 26.64 -5.36
CA LEU A 53 21.40 25.73 -5.90
C LEU A 53 22.03 24.55 -6.66
N LEU A 54 23.03 24.81 -7.52
CA LEU A 54 23.78 23.76 -8.21
C LEU A 54 24.52 22.84 -7.22
N ARG A 55 25.08 23.39 -6.14
CA ARG A 55 25.70 22.59 -5.05
C ARG A 55 24.68 21.69 -4.37
N ARG A 56 23.47 22.20 -4.06
CA ARG A 56 22.38 21.43 -3.46
C ARG A 56 21.86 20.33 -4.36
N LEU A 57 21.63 20.62 -5.64
CA LEU A 57 21.18 19.64 -6.62
C LEU A 57 22.21 18.51 -6.78
N ARG A 58 23.51 18.83 -6.87
CA ARG A 58 24.61 17.85 -6.93
C ARG A 58 24.73 17.03 -5.64
N ALA A 59 24.61 17.65 -4.46
CA ALA A 59 24.58 16.92 -3.19
C ALA A 59 23.38 15.95 -3.11
N ASN A 60 22.26 16.34 -3.70
CA ASN A 60 21.05 15.53 -3.89
C ASN A 60 21.09 14.59 -5.11
N LYS A 61 22.23 14.50 -5.83
CA LYS A 61 22.45 13.64 -7.00
C LYS A 61 21.45 13.88 -8.16
N VAL A 62 20.99 15.12 -8.30
CA VAL A 62 20.27 15.59 -9.48
C VAL A 62 21.30 16.01 -10.54
N PRO A 63 21.27 15.44 -11.76
CA PRO A 63 22.09 15.89 -12.88
C PRO A 63 21.78 17.36 -13.17
N THR A 64 22.80 18.17 -13.46
CA THR A 64 22.64 19.61 -13.64
C THR A 64 23.47 20.14 -14.79
N ASN A 65 22.83 20.73 -15.80
CA ASN A 65 23.53 21.55 -16.78
C ASN A 65 23.63 23.00 -16.25
N PRO A 66 24.82 23.46 -15.81
CA PRO A 66 24.96 24.76 -15.16
C PRO A 66 24.78 25.96 -16.10
N THR A 67 24.83 25.77 -17.42
CA THR A 67 24.59 26.87 -18.38
C THR A 67 23.12 26.96 -18.79
N LEU A 68 22.38 25.85 -18.79
CA LEU A 68 20.96 25.84 -19.17
C LEU A 68 20.03 26.20 -18.00
N ILE A 69 20.34 25.75 -16.77
CA ILE A 69 19.47 25.97 -15.60
C ILE A 69 19.14 27.46 -15.36
N PRO A 70 20.08 28.41 -15.38
CA PRO A 70 19.75 29.84 -15.22
C PRO A 70 18.85 30.38 -16.33
N LEU A 71 18.98 29.88 -17.56
CA LEU A 71 18.16 30.27 -18.72
C LEU A 71 16.75 29.69 -18.63
N GLN A 72 16.63 28.41 -18.26
CA GLN A 72 15.35 27.67 -18.19
C GLN A 72 14.53 27.97 -16.92
N HIS A 73 15.14 28.58 -15.90
CA HIS A 73 14.53 28.86 -14.61
C HIS A 73 14.72 30.30 -14.11
N GLY A 74 14.78 31.28 -15.03
CA GLY A 74 14.86 32.71 -14.70
C GLY A 74 13.72 33.27 -13.82
N PHE A 75 12.69 32.46 -13.49
CA PHE A 75 11.62 32.83 -12.58
C PHE A 75 12.07 33.15 -11.14
N PHE A 76 13.29 32.73 -10.75
CA PHE A 76 13.92 33.07 -9.48
C PHE A 76 14.43 34.53 -9.39
N ARG A 77 14.69 35.19 -10.53
CA ARG A 77 15.08 36.63 -10.66
C ARG A 77 16.13 37.14 -9.64
N PHE A 78 17.13 36.33 -9.29
CA PHE A 78 18.14 36.74 -8.30
C PHE A 78 18.91 38.01 -8.69
N ASP A 79 19.10 38.25 -9.99
CA ASP A 79 19.84 39.40 -10.50
C ASP A 79 19.04 40.72 -10.40
N ASP A 80 17.71 40.65 -10.30
CA ASP A 80 16.82 41.80 -10.07
C ASP A 80 16.54 42.05 -8.57
N ALA A 81 17.01 41.18 -7.67
CA ALA A 81 16.64 41.21 -6.26
C ALA A 81 17.14 42.47 -5.53
N SER A 82 16.22 43.19 -4.87
CA SER A 82 16.57 44.26 -3.91
C SER A 82 17.34 43.74 -2.70
N ASP A 83 18.01 44.60 -1.92
CA ASP A 83 18.73 44.19 -0.69
C ASP A 83 17.84 43.38 0.27
N ARG A 84 16.57 43.77 0.43
CA ARG A 84 15.57 43.05 1.24
C ARG A 84 15.33 41.63 0.71
N GLN A 85 15.15 41.49 -0.60
CA GLN A 85 14.95 40.18 -1.24
C GLN A 85 16.22 39.33 -1.20
N ALA A 86 17.41 39.93 -1.37
CA ALA A 86 18.69 39.25 -1.25
C ALA A 86 18.93 38.72 0.18
N TYR A 87 18.57 39.51 1.20
CA TYR A 87 18.57 39.08 2.61
C TYR A 87 17.61 37.90 2.85
N ILE A 88 16.38 37.97 2.35
CA ILE A 88 15.41 36.87 2.46
C ILE A 88 15.92 35.62 1.74
N TRP A 89 16.43 35.75 0.51
CA TRP A 89 17.02 34.64 -0.25
C TRP A 89 18.17 33.98 0.51
N ASN A 90 19.06 34.77 1.12
CA ASN A 90 20.13 34.25 1.96
C ASN A 90 19.59 33.47 3.19
N ARG A 91 18.39 33.82 3.71
CA ARG A 91 17.71 33.04 4.77
C ARG A 91 16.98 31.80 4.24
N ILE A 92 16.34 31.86 3.07
CA ILE A 92 15.73 30.70 2.37
C ILE A 92 16.82 29.64 2.11
N ILE A 93 18.00 30.08 1.70
CA ILE A 93 19.17 29.22 1.57
C ILE A 93 19.62 28.68 2.95
N ASN A 94 20.04 29.54 3.89
CA ASN A 94 20.78 29.06 5.06
C ASN A 94 19.92 28.47 6.20
N MET A 95 18.66 28.86 6.33
CA MET A 95 17.76 28.34 7.37
C MET A 95 16.27 28.47 6.98
N PRO A 96 15.83 27.78 5.91
CA PRO A 96 14.52 27.98 5.26
C PRO A 96 13.32 27.89 6.21
N MET A 97 13.38 26.99 7.21
CA MET A 97 12.35 26.86 8.25
C MET A 97 12.03 28.17 8.98
N THR A 98 12.98 29.11 9.11
CA THR A 98 12.75 30.37 9.86
C THR A 98 12.12 31.48 9.04
N VAL A 99 12.11 31.38 7.71
CA VAL A 99 11.53 32.41 6.83
C VAL A 99 10.02 32.29 6.87
N SER A 100 9.27 33.39 6.96
CA SER A 100 7.79 33.35 6.93
C SER A 100 7.25 33.09 5.51
N ALA A 101 5.96 32.81 5.37
CA ALA A 101 5.34 32.68 4.05
C ALA A 101 5.25 34.03 3.31
N GLU A 102 5.06 35.10 4.07
CA GLU A 102 4.97 36.49 3.63
C GLU A 102 6.35 36.99 3.18
N GLU A 103 7.42 36.66 3.92
CA GLU A 103 8.79 36.94 3.47
C GLU A 103 9.11 36.20 2.16
N ILE A 104 8.66 34.94 2.00
CA ILE A 104 8.81 34.26 0.70
C ILE A 104 8.01 34.97 -0.40
N GLN A 105 6.83 35.54 -0.10
CA GLN A 105 6.09 36.36 -1.06
C GLN A 105 6.79 37.67 -1.46
N GLU A 106 7.69 38.22 -0.62
CA GLU A 106 8.58 39.32 -1.04
C GLU A 106 9.65 38.84 -2.04
N ALA A 107 10.22 37.65 -1.82
CA ALA A 107 11.35 37.12 -2.60
C ALA A 107 10.97 36.29 -3.84
N LEU A 108 9.74 35.76 -3.89
CA LEU A 108 9.15 34.97 -4.97
C LEU A 108 7.70 35.39 -5.21
N PRO A 109 7.24 35.50 -6.48
CA PRO A 109 5.87 35.88 -6.82
C PRO A 109 4.88 34.70 -6.60
N LEU A 110 4.67 34.33 -5.34
CA LEU A 110 3.73 33.31 -4.91
C LEU A 110 2.30 33.86 -4.82
N GLN A 111 1.39 33.31 -5.63
CA GLN A 111 -0.04 33.53 -5.49
C GLN A 111 -0.60 32.60 -4.40
N LEU A 112 -1.51 33.06 -3.54
CA LEU A 112 -2.28 32.14 -2.67
C LEU A 112 -3.25 31.33 -3.54
N ALA A 113 -3.33 30.02 -3.33
CA ALA A 113 -4.27 29.16 -4.07
C ALA A 113 -5.72 29.47 -3.66
N ASN A 114 -6.62 29.46 -4.64
CA ASN A 114 -8.04 29.80 -4.48
C ASN A 114 -8.91 28.56 -4.69
N ALA A 115 -10.02 28.43 -3.96
CA ALA A 115 -11.03 27.39 -4.19
C ALA A 115 -11.73 27.55 -5.55
N LEU A 116 -11.62 28.74 -6.17
CA LEU A 116 -12.06 29.03 -7.53
C LEU A 116 -10.97 28.81 -8.61
N ASP A 117 -9.76 28.37 -8.24
CA ASP A 117 -8.75 28.00 -9.24
C ASP A 117 -9.22 26.73 -9.98
N ALA A 118 -9.43 26.82 -11.31
CA ALA A 118 -9.75 25.66 -12.14
C ALA A 118 -8.49 24.82 -12.43
N PRO A 119 -8.64 23.50 -12.73
CA PRO A 119 -7.58 22.71 -13.33
C PRO A 119 -7.09 23.31 -14.66
N ALA A 120 -5.81 23.12 -14.98
CA ALA A 120 -5.17 23.74 -16.15
C ALA A 120 -5.58 23.05 -17.47
N GLN A 121 -6.71 23.46 -18.03
CA GLN A 121 -7.27 22.94 -19.29
C GLN A 121 -6.35 23.13 -20.51
N ASP A 122 -5.41 24.08 -20.46
CA ASP A 122 -4.43 24.38 -21.51
C ASP A 122 -3.25 23.38 -21.58
N GLY A 123 -3.29 22.30 -20.80
CA GLY A 123 -2.21 21.31 -20.73
C GLY A 123 -1.06 21.69 -19.79
N SER A 124 -1.15 22.82 -19.08
CA SER A 124 -0.07 23.32 -18.23
C SER A 124 0.15 22.54 -16.94
N PHE A 125 1.38 22.61 -16.45
CA PHE A 125 1.80 22.04 -15.17
C PHE A 125 2.25 23.14 -14.21
N GLY A 126 1.56 23.22 -13.07
CA GLY A 126 1.79 24.20 -12.03
C GLY A 126 2.49 23.60 -10.81
N PHE A 127 3.27 24.44 -10.13
CA PHE A 127 4.01 24.07 -8.91
C PHE A 127 3.39 24.76 -7.72
N TYR A 128 3.37 24.10 -6.58
CA TYR A 128 2.79 24.65 -5.34
C TYR A 128 3.66 24.39 -4.11
N MET A 129 3.48 25.24 -3.10
CA MET A 129 4.09 25.12 -1.77
C MET A 129 2.98 25.17 -0.71
N ARG A 130 2.95 24.17 0.18
CA ARG A 130 2.19 24.24 1.44
C ARG A 130 3.10 24.71 2.55
N SER A 131 2.61 25.58 3.42
CA SER A 131 3.37 26.15 4.54
C SER A 131 2.56 26.05 5.83
N PHE A 132 3.12 25.33 6.81
CA PHE A 132 2.53 25.06 8.13
C PHE A 132 3.28 25.88 9.18
N PRO A 133 2.71 27.00 9.69
CA PRO A 133 3.33 27.82 10.73
C PRO A 133 3.21 27.12 12.09
N LEU A 134 4.34 26.93 12.77
CA LEU A 134 4.47 26.26 14.06
C LEU A 134 5.42 27.06 14.95
N GLN A 135 5.21 27.07 16.26
CA GLN A 135 6.28 27.41 17.20
C GLN A 135 7.26 26.23 17.33
N VAL A 136 8.49 26.47 17.79
CA VAL A 136 9.48 25.41 18.04
C VAL A 136 8.93 24.39 19.04
N GLN A 137 8.30 24.82 20.13
CA GLN A 137 7.64 23.91 21.09
C GLN A 137 6.60 23.01 20.41
N GLN A 138 5.76 23.59 19.55
CA GLN A 138 4.69 22.87 18.85
C GLN A 138 5.26 21.81 17.88
N LEU A 139 6.41 22.08 17.25
CA LEU A 139 7.12 21.09 16.45
C LEU A 139 7.80 20.02 17.31
N GLU A 140 8.33 20.37 18.49
CA GLU A 140 8.85 19.39 19.45
C GLU A 140 7.76 18.44 19.95
N ASP A 141 6.54 18.93 20.22
CA ASP A 141 5.39 18.12 20.65
C ASP A 141 4.99 17.08 19.57
N ILE A 142 4.96 17.49 18.29
CA ILE A 142 4.73 16.59 17.14
C ILE A 142 5.81 15.51 17.07
N LEU A 143 7.07 15.87 17.28
CA LEU A 143 8.19 14.93 17.22
C LEU A 143 8.25 13.99 18.43
N ALA A 144 7.83 14.44 19.62
CA ALA A 144 7.67 13.59 20.79
C ALA A 144 6.58 12.52 20.54
N HIS A 145 5.44 12.93 19.99
CA HIS A 145 4.38 11.99 19.60
C HIS A 145 4.82 11.01 18.50
N TRP A 146 5.74 11.40 17.61
CA TRP A 146 6.35 10.46 16.65
C TRP A 146 7.23 9.42 17.34
N ASP A 147 8.02 9.81 18.34
CA ASP A 147 8.82 8.87 19.14
C ASP A 147 7.90 7.89 19.91
N GLU A 148 6.83 8.37 20.54
CA GLU A 148 5.79 7.55 21.19
C GLU A 148 5.15 6.52 20.25
N CYS A 149 4.97 6.89 18.98
CA CYS A 149 4.37 6.04 17.94
C CYS A 149 5.38 5.17 17.18
N GLU A 150 6.65 5.11 17.60
CA GLU A 150 7.75 4.40 16.91
C GLU A 150 7.94 4.85 15.44
N LEU A 151 7.67 6.12 15.15
CA LEU A 151 7.73 6.74 13.81
C LEU A 151 9.07 7.42 13.56
N VAL A 152 10.08 6.63 13.21
CA VAL A 152 11.42 7.15 12.85
C VAL A 152 11.44 7.74 11.44
N PHE A 153 11.80 9.03 11.36
CA PHE A 153 12.07 9.78 10.14
C PHE A 153 13.45 10.46 10.25
N GLN A 154 14.20 10.55 9.16
CA GLN A 154 15.51 11.24 9.13
C GLN A 154 15.31 12.76 9.28
N GLU A 155 14.29 13.25 8.61
CA GLU A 155 13.81 14.61 8.57
C GLU A 155 13.64 15.19 9.99
N ALA A 156 13.12 14.39 10.93
CA ALA A 156 12.97 14.76 12.35
C ALA A 156 14.31 14.98 13.09
N SER A 157 15.39 14.32 12.69
CA SER A 157 16.73 14.53 13.27
C SER A 157 17.28 15.90 12.85
N ASP A 158 17.11 16.24 11.57
CA ASP A 158 17.60 17.47 10.98
C ASP A 158 16.81 18.68 11.51
N TRP A 159 15.49 18.56 11.68
CA TRP A 159 14.66 19.58 12.36
C TRP A 159 15.06 19.79 13.82
N ARG A 160 15.29 18.71 14.60
CA ARG A 160 15.82 18.83 15.98
C ARG A 160 17.18 19.52 16.03
N ALA A 161 18.05 19.31 15.03
CA ALA A 161 19.33 20.00 14.94
C ALA A 161 19.20 21.50 14.61
N ALA A 162 18.15 21.89 13.88
CA ALA A 162 17.80 23.29 13.62
C ALA A 162 17.16 23.97 14.84
N MET A 163 16.19 23.31 15.49
CA MET A 163 15.45 23.84 16.65
C MET A 163 16.36 24.19 17.84
N ARG A 164 17.44 23.42 18.07
CA ARG A 164 18.48 23.75 19.10
C ARG A 164 19.17 25.10 18.94
N ARG A 165 18.96 25.81 17.82
CA ARG A 165 19.50 27.15 17.55
C ARG A 165 18.46 28.26 17.71
N LEU A 166 17.23 27.91 18.09
CA LEU A 166 16.07 28.78 18.23
C LEU A 166 15.53 28.68 19.67
N GLY A 167 14.73 29.67 20.09
CA GLY A 167 13.95 29.55 21.33
C GLY A 167 12.63 28.80 21.10
N SER A 168 12.06 28.21 22.15
CA SER A 168 10.74 27.53 22.15
C SER A 168 9.64 28.33 21.44
N ASP A 169 9.66 29.63 21.64
CA ASP A 169 8.61 30.57 21.23
C ASP A 169 8.84 31.10 19.80
N HIS A 170 9.94 30.74 19.14
CA HIS A 170 10.21 31.13 17.75
C HIS A 170 9.29 30.39 16.80
N PHE A 171 8.79 31.09 15.79
CA PHE A 171 8.05 30.46 14.69
C PHE A 171 9.00 29.83 13.66
N VAL A 172 8.65 28.61 13.28
CA VAL A 172 9.21 27.83 12.18
C VAL A 172 8.08 27.45 11.21
N HIS A 173 8.44 27.23 9.95
CA HIS A 173 7.52 26.94 8.87
C HIS A 173 7.93 25.63 8.21
N ILE A 174 7.27 24.54 8.59
CA ILE A 174 7.39 23.25 7.91
C ILE A 174 6.68 23.37 6.56
N ARG A 175 7.27 22.80 5.50
CA ARG A 175 6.80 23.01 4.12
C ARG A 175 6.74 21.73 3.30
N TYR A 176 5.90 21.74 2.28
CA TYR A 176 5.84 20.71 1.24
C TYR A 176 5.74 21.37 -0.13
N ILE A 177 6.54 20.93 -1.09
CA ILE A 177 6.52 21.38 -2.48
C ILE A 177 5.97 20.26 -3.36
N GLY A 178 5.20 20.59 -4.39
CA GLY A 178 4.66 19.57 -5.30
C GLY A 178 4.18 20.12 -6.65
N VAL A 179 3.77 19.20 -7.52
CA VAL A 179 3.19 19.47 -8.85
C VAL A 179 1.68 19.17 -8.90
N PHE A 180 0.92 20.08 -9.52
CA PHE A 180 -0.41 19.83 -10.06
C PHE A 180 -0.37 19.91 -11.60
N GLY A 181 -1.06 18.98 -12.26
CA GLY A 181 -1.19 18.95 -13.72
C GLY A 181 -2.64 19.23 -14.16
N PRO A 182 -2.94 19.12 -15.47
CA PRO A 182 -4.19 19.55 -16.10
C PRO A 182 -5.50 19.07 -15.45
N THR A 183 -5.49 17.95 -14.73
CA THR A 183 -6.65 17.35 -14.05
C THR A 183 -6.76 17.71 -12.56
N SER A 184 -5.98 18.67 -12.07
CA SER A 184 -5.84 18.94 -10.63
C SER A 184 -5.46 20.39 -10.30
N THR A 185 -5.68 20.80 -9.05
CA THR A 185 -5.33 22.14 -8.54
C THR A 185 -4.42 22.00 -7.32
N ALA A 186 -3.77 23.09 -6.89
CA ALA A 186 -2.94 23.07 -5.68
C ALA A 186 -3.74 22.66 -4.41
N LEU A 187 -5.02 23.02 -4.35
CA LEU A 187 -5.92 22.67 -3.24
C LEU A 187 -6.46 21.25 -3.34
N SER A 188 -6.93 20.78 -4.50
CA SER A 188 -7.44 19.39 -4.60
C SER A 188 -6.34 18.35 -4.37
N ARG A 189 -5.08 18.71 -4.66
CA ARG A 189 -3.90 17.92 -4.29
C ARG A 189 -3.62 17.93 -2.77
N PHE A 190 -3.97 18.99 -2.06
CA PHE A 190 -3.88 19.05 -0.59
C PHE A 190 -4.98 18.22 0.08
N GLU A 191 -6.22 18.32 -0.40
CA GLU A 191 -7.37 17.54 0.06
C GLU A 191 -7.15 16.03 -0.18
N SER A 192 -6.64 15.66 -1.36
CA SER A 192 -6.18 14.30 -1.67
C SER A 192 -5.09 13.81 -0.71
N ASP A 193 -4.10 14.66 -0.37
CA ASP A 193 -3.05 14.29 0.58
C ASP A 193 -3.54 14.15 2.03
N ILE A 194 -4.59 14.87 2.44
CA ILE A 194 -5.22 14.71 3.76
C ILE A 194 -6.06 13.43 3.81
N SER A 195 -6.86 13.16 2.78
CA SER A 195 -7.85 12.08 2.75
C SER A 195 -7.27 10.71 2.37
N GLN A 196 -6.46 10.64 1.32
CA GLN A 196 -6.03 9.38 0.69
C GLN A 196 -4.63 8.93 1.14
N ARG A 197 -3.78 9.84 1.65
CA ARG A 197 -2.36 9.53 1.90
C ARG A 197 -2.15 8.75 3.21
N SER A 198 -2.22 7.43 3.11
CA SER A 198 -2.02 6.54 4.27
C SER A 198 -0.60 6.57 4.87
N SER A 199 0.46 6.89 4.10
CA SER A 199 1.86 6.69 4.56
C SER A 199 2.90 7.71 4.07
N GLY A 200 4.04 7.76 4.78
CA GLY A 200 5.13 8.73 4.57
C GLY A 200 5.18 9.83 5.64
N VAL A 201 6.21 10.69 5.60
CA VAL A 201 6.41 11.76 6.60
C VAL A 201 5.28 12.80 6.54
N LEU A 202 4.89 13.24 5.34
CA LEU A 202 3.71 14.11 5.15
C LEU A 202 2.44 13.50 5.75
N ALA A 203 2.18 12.21 5.54
CA ALA A 203 1.00 11.54 6.07
C ALA A 203 1.03 11.38 7.60
N ALA A 204 2.22 11.18 8.19
CA ALA A 204 2.39 11.19 9.64
C ALA A 204 2.17 12.60 10.19
N PHE A 205 2.78 13.61 9.57
CA PHE A 205 2.70 15.02 9.95
C PHE A 205 1.26 15.57 9.91
N LEU A 206 0.56 15.39 8.79
CA LEU A 206 -0.84 15.81 8.66
C LEU A 206 -1.75 15.15 9.69
N ARG A 207 -1.53 13.87 10.03
CA ARG A 207 -2.28 13.20 11.10
C ARG A 207 -1.91 13.68 12.49
N SER A 208 -0.64 13.96 12.76
CA SER A 208 -0.20 14.54 14.04
C SER A 208 -0.78 15.93 14.22
N LEU A 209 -0.79 16.78 13.19
CA LEU A 209 -1.51 18.06 13.22
C LEU A 209 -3.01 17.84 13.46
N ALA A 210 -3.69 17.00 12.68
CA ALA A 210 -5.12 16.72 12.86
C ALA A 210 -5.51 16.11 14.22
N THR A 211 -4.54 15.54 14.97
CA THR A 211 -4.76 14.90 16.28
C THR A 211 -4.39 15.81 17.45
N ILE A 212 -3.30 16.57 17.35
CA ILE A 212 -2.71 17.34 18.44
C ILE A 212 -2.97 18.85 18.26
N MET A 213 -2.97 19.32 17.02
CA MET A 213 -2.83 20.74 16.62
C MET A 213 -3.71 21.10 15.41
N PRO A 214 -5.04 20.85 15.45
CA PRO A 214 -5.91 21.06 14.30
C PRO A 214 -5.90 22.51 13.81
N GLU A 215 -5.70 23.48 14.70
CA GLU A 215 -5.59 24.91 14.36
C GLU A 215 -4.38 25.24 13.47
N VAL A 216 -3.30 24.45 13.52
CA VAL A 216 -2.14 24.58 12.62
C VAL A 216 -2.43 23.99 11.24
N LEU A 217 -3.27 22.94 11.18
CA LEU A 217 -3.74 22.38 9.91
C LEU A 217 -4.74 23.34 9.24
N ASP A 218 -5.67 23.91 10.01
CA ASP A 218 -6.62 24.94 9.54
C ASP A 218 -5.91 26.24 9.10
N ALA A 219 -4.77 26.59 9.73
CA ALA A 219 -3.94 27.74 9.37
C ALA A 219 -2.93 27.46 8.23
N ALA A 220 -2.92 26.26 7.65
CA ALA A 220 -1.99 25.89 6.59
C ALA A 220 -2.26 26.66 5.28
N LYS A 221 -1.29 27.44 4.81
CA LYS A 221 -1.41 28.20 3.56
C LYS A 221 -0.88 27.38 2.38
N VAL A 222 -1.62 27.37 1.27
CA VAL A 222 -1.20 26.76 0.00
C VAL A 222 -0.95 27.86 -1.03
N PHE A 223 0.23 27.87 -1.64
CA PHE A 223 0.69 28.87 -2.60
C PHE A 223 1.04 28.23 -3.94
N VAL A 224 0.83 28.95 -5.04
CA VAL A 224 1.18 28.58 -6.41
C VAL A 224 2.38 29.41 -6.88
N PHE A 225 3.42 28.75 -7.39
CA PHE A 225 4.57 29.41 -8.03
C PHE A 225 4.19 29.83 -9.45
N LYS A 226 3.42 30.92 -9.60
CA LYS A 226 2.82 31.34 -10.89
C LYS A 226 3.84 31.52 -12.02
N THR A 227 5.04 32.03 -11.72
CA THR A 227 6.13 32.19 -12.70
C THR A 227 6.92 30.92 -12.97
N ALA A 228 6.72 29.85 -12.18
CA ALA A 228 7.30 28.54 -12.40
C ALA A 228 6.38 27.60 -13.20
N THR A 229 5.11 27.93 -13.40
CA THR A 229 4.21 27.17 -14.30
C THR A 229 4.86 26.92 -15.66
N ILE A 230 4.68 25.72 -16.19
CA ILE A 230 5.12 25.37 -17.54
C ILE A 230 3.86 25.21 -18.40
N HIS A 231 3.77 26.05 -19.43
CA HIS A 231 2.77 25.92 -20.49
C HIS A 231 3.38 25.12 -21.65
N PRO A 232 2.60 24.37 -22.45
CA PRO A 232 3.08 23.78 -23.68
C PRO A 232 3.45 24.86 -24.71
N LEU A 233 4.29 24.53 -25.71
CA LEU A 233 4.73 25.51 -26.70
C LEU A 233 3.65 25.76 -27.78
N VAL A 234 2.82 24.74 -28.04
CA VAL A 234 1.68 24.77 -28.94
C VAL A 234 0.46 24.17 -28.21
N PRO A 235 -0.76 24.71 -28.37
CA PRO A 235 -1.97 24.09 -27.81
C PRO A 235 -2.09 22.61 -28.21
N GLY A 236 -2.41 21.75 -27.24
CA GLY A 236 -2.48 20.30 -27.45
C GLY A 236 -1.15 19.54 -27.36
N GLU A 237 0.01 20.22 -27.35
CA GLU A 237 1.29 19.57 -27.07
C GLU A 237 1.40 19.17 -25.58
N VAL A 238 2.04 18.05 -25.28
CA VAL A 238 2.28 17.60 -23.89
C VAL A 238 3.58 18.21 -23.36
N VAL A 239 3.49 18.94 -22.24
CA VAL A 239 4.66 19.46 -21.52
C VAL A 239 5.61 18.32 -21.12
N SER A 240 6.88 18.43 -21.50
CA SER A 240 7.88 17.39 -21.20
C SER A 240 8.03 17.12 -19.69
N GLN A 241 7.78 15.87 -19.27
CA GLN A 241 7.93 15.45 -17.87
C GLN A 241 9.36 15.64 -17.34
N ALA A 242 10.38 15.67 -18.21
CA ALA A 242 11.76 15.99 -17.81
C ALA A 242 11.92 17.44 -17.31
N LEU A 243 11.25 18.40 -17.93
CA LEU A 243 11.26 19.82 -17.53
C LEU A 243 10.42 20.04 -16.27
N ILE A 244 9.31 19.31 -16.13
CA ILE A 244 8.49 19.29 -14.91
C ILE A 244 9.33 18.76 -13.73
N ASP A 245 10.00 17.62 -13.93
CA ASP A 245 10.90 17.00 -12.96
C ASP A 245 12.04 17.92 -12.55
N GLU A 246 12.74 18.54 -13.50
CA GLU A 246 13.85 19.47 -13.24
C GLU A 246 13.39 20.70 -12.44
N ARG A 247 12.22 21.26 -12.79
CA ARG A 247 11.68 22.44 -12.11
C ARG A 247 11.17 22.14 -10.70
N GLU A 248 10.55 20.97 -10.46
CA GLU A 248 10.21 20.54 -9.09
C GLU A 248 11.50 20.35 -8.26
N ARG A 249 12.54 19.73 -8.85
CA ARG A 249 13.83 19.51 -8.17
C ARG A 249 14.52 20.81 -7.79
N LEU A 250 14.50 21.81 -8.67
CA LEU A 250 15.10 23.12 -8.41
C LEU A 250 14.36 23.88 -7.30
N LEU A 251 13.02 23.80 -7.25
CA LEU A 251 12.22 24.35 -6.16
C LEU A 251 12.51 23.65 -4.82
N ILE A 252 12.58 22.32 -4.81
CA ILE A 252 12.92 21.53 -3.62
C ILE A 252 14.35 21.83 -3.13
N ALA A 253 15.32 22.01 -4.04
CA ALA A 253 16.67 22.41 -3.70
C ALA A 253 16.73 23.83 -3.10
N ALA A 254 15.94 24.78 -3.60
CA ALA A 254 15.92 26.14 -3.08
C ALA A 254 15.53 26.19 -1.59
N PHE A 255 14.53 25.41 -1.18
CA PHE A 255 14.06 25.35 0.20
C PHE A 255 14.76 24.30 1.08
N ASP A 256 15.80 23.63 0.57
CA ASP A 256 16.50 22.48 1.17
C ASP A 256 15.63 21.25 1.48
N LEU A 257 15.98 20.09 0.93
CA LEU A 257 15.24 18.85 1.13
C LEU A 257 15.13 18.46 2.62
N GLN A 258 16.14 18.76 3.44
CA GLN A 258 16.11 18.44 4.88
C GLN A 258 15.08 19.29 5.65
N SER A 259 14.69 20.45 5.13
CA SER A 259 13.69 21.36 5.69
C SER A 259 12.24 21.03 5.29
N LEU A 260 12.03 20.02 4.44
CA LEU A 260 10.74 19.76 3.79
C LEU A 260 10.10 18.44 4.24
N LEU A 261 8.78 18.35 4.05
CA LEU A 261 8.01 17.10 4.09
C LEU A 261 8.18 16.27 2.80
N ASN A 262 8.90 16.81 1.82
CA ASN A 262 9.38 16.10 0.64
C ASN A 262 10.40 15.04 1.08
N ARG A 263 10.16 13.77 0.74
CA ARG A 263 11.11 12.67 1.00
C ARG A 263 12.01 12.37 -0.20
N GLN A 264 11.96 13.22 -1.22
CA GLN A 264 12.43 13.01 -2.59
C GLN A 264 12.94 14.35 -3.07
N THR A 265 13.99 14.32 -3.89
CA THR A 265 14.62 15.50 -4.46
C THR A 265 13.73 16.23 -5.46
N GLY A 266 12.64 15.61 -5.91
CA GLY A 266 11.72 16.08 -6.94
C GLY A 266 11.73 15.18 -8.17
N GLY A 267 10.66 15.23 -8.93
CA GLY A 267 10.44 14.50 -10.17
C GLY A 267 9.68 13.18 -10.02
N PHE A 268 8.90 12.86 -11.04
CA PHE A 268 8.19 11.61 -11.19
C PHE A 268 9.16 10.44 -11.42
N PHE A 269 10.29 10.69 -12.11
CA PHE A 269 11.31 9.70 -12.41
C PHE A 269 12.54 9.80 -11.50
N SER A 270 13.25 8.68 -11.34
CA SER A 270 14.54 8.63 -10.67
C SER A 270 15.64 9.14 -11.61
N ALA A 271 16.32 10.22 -11.25
CA ALA A 271 17.51 10.64 -11.97
C ALA A 271 18.71 9.73 -11.65
N TYR A 272 19.51 9.42 -12.67
CA TYR A 272 20.77 8.69 -12.52
C TYR A 272 21.80 9.16 -13.55
N GLU A 273 22.95 9.58 -13.03
CA GLU A 273 24.14 9.91 -13.80
C GLU A 273 25.21 8.84 -13.48
N PRO A 274 25.56 7.95 -14.43
CA PRO A 274 26.62 6.98 -14.23
C PRO A 274 27.99 7.65 -14.10
N ARG A 275 28.95 6.96 -13.49
CA ARG A 275 30.33 7.45 -13.38
C ARG A 275 31.08 7.23 -14.69
N ALA A 276 32.11 8.03 -14.96
CA ALA A 276 33.01 7.80 -16.09
C ALA A 276 33.61 6.37 -16.06
N GLU A 277 34.01 5.89 -14.88
CA GLU A 277 34.43 4.51 -14.63
C GLU A 277 33.41 3.46 -15.13
N ASP A 278 32.11 3.71 -14.92
CA ASP A 278 31.03 2.78 -15.30
C ASP A 278 30.83 2.74 -16.83
N ALA A 279 31.17 3.83 -17.52
CA ALA A 279 31.17 3.97 -18.98
C ALA A 279 32.43 3.35 -19.62
N GLU A 280 33.61 3.55 -19.03
CA GLU A 280 34.87 2.94 -19.46
C GLU A 280 34.79 1.40 -19.40
N VAL A 281 34.22 0.84 -18.33
CA VAL A 281 33.94 -0.59 -18.21
C VAL A 281 33.04 -1.09 -19.35
N PHE A 282 32.01 -0.33 -19.73
CA PHE A 282 31.11 -0.71 -20.81
C PHE A 282 31.78 -0.59 -22.19
N ALA A 283 32.52 0.48 -22.45
CA ALA A 283 33.26 0.67 -23.70
C ALA A 283 34.26 -0.48 -23.95
N GLY A 284 34.91 -0.97 -22.89
CA GLY A 284 35.79 -2.14 -22.94
C GLY A 284 35.10 -3.45 -23.39
N LEU A 285 33.77 -3.55 -23.31
CA LEU A 285 33.00 -4.71 -23.78
C LEU A 285 32.87 -4.76 -25.30
N ASN A 286 33.00 -3.61 -25.98
CA ASN A 286 32.87 -3.43 -27.42
C ASN A 286 31.55 -3.97 -28.01
N THR A 287 30.43 -3.91 -27.27
CA THR A 287 29.14 -4.41 -27.75
C THR A 287 28.55 -3.56 -28.87
N GLN A 288 27.77 -4.17 -29.76
CA GLN A 288 27.12 -3.52 -30.90
C GLN A 288 25.65 -3.96 -31.06
N VAL A 289 24.99 -4.35 -29.97
CA VAL A 289 23.65 -4.94 -30.03
C VAL A 289 22.52 -3.91 -29.90
N LEU A 290 22.76 -2.81 -29.16
CA LEU A 290 21.84 -1.66 -29.07
C LEU A 290 22.01 -0.68 -30.25
N THR A 291 22.91 -0.98 -31.16
CA THR A 291 23.21 -0.21 -32.37
C THR A 291 23.00 -1.06 -33.63
N ARG A 292 23.96 -1.93 -33.98
CA ARG A 292 23.85 -2.80 -35.16
C ARG A 292 22.80 -3.88 -34.97
N GLY A 293 22.66 -4.43 -33.76
CA GLY A 293 21.62 -5.42 -33.45
C GLY A 293 20.19 -4.89 -33.72
N LEU A 294 19.90 -3.63 -33.41
CA LEU A 294 18.59 -3.03 -33.71
C LEU A 294 18.29 -2.94 -35.21
N LEU A 295 19.32 -2.80 -36.06
CA LEU A 295 19.20 -2.82 -37.52
C LEU A 295 19.04 -4.24 -38.09
N GLU A 296 19.30 -5.27 -37.30
CA GLU A 296 19.13 -6.69 -37.67
C GLU A 296 17.76 -7.26 -37.26
N LEU A 297 16.95 -6.49 -36.52
CA LEU A 297 15.65 -6.91 -36.01
C LEU A 297 14.66 -7.20 -37.16
N ARG A 298 13.87 -8.25 -36.96
CA ARG A 298 12.76 -8.66 -37.82
C ARG A 298 11.52 -8.93 -36.97
N SER A 299 10.34 -8.74 -37.57
CA SER A 299 9.07 -9.16 -37.00
C SER A 299 9.10 -10.64 -36.58
N PRO A 300 8.36 -11.04 -35.54
CA PRO A 300 8.24 -12.44 -35.14
C PRO A 300 7.46 -13.27 -36.15
N ASP A 301 7.57 -14.59 -36.01
CA ASP A 301 6.71 -15.56 -36.71
C ASP A 301 5.23 -15.37 -36.29
N PRO A 302 4.27 -15.29 -37.24
CA PRO A 302 2.84 -15.36 -36.94
C PRO A 302 2.43 -16.53 -36.02
N THR A 303 3.13 -17.67 -36.03
CA THR A 303 2.89 -18.77 -35.08
C THR A 303 3.09 -18.31 -33.64
N MET A 304 4.22 -17.65 -33.36
CA MET A 304 4.55 -17.11 -32.04
C MET A 304 3.54 -16.04 -31.59
N MET A 305 3.11 -15.16 -32.50
CA MET A 305 2.06 -14.18 -32.19
C MET A 305 0.73 -14.85 -31.81
N LYS A 306 0.36 -15.94 -32.49
CA LYS A 306 -0.84 -16.74 -32.17
C LYS A 306 -0.72 -17.45 -30.82
N GLU A 307 0.43 -18.07 -30.54
CA GLU A 307 0.69 -18.75 -29.26
C GLU A 307 0.64 -17.79 -28.07
N LEU A 308 1.20 -16.58 -28.23
CA LEU A 308 1.12 -15.52 -27.22
C LEU A 308 -0.30 -14.97 -27.05
N GLY A 309 -1.07 -14.84 -28.13
CA GLY A 309 -2.48 -14.46 -28.06
C GLY A 309 -3.30 -15.45 -27.22
N LEU A 310 -3.18 -16.75 -27.52
CA LEU A 310 -3.85 -17.83 -26.78
C LEU A 310 -3.41 -17.89 -25.31
N LEU A 311 -2.13 -17.65 -25.02
CA LEU A 311 -1.65 -17.58 -23.64
C LEU A 311 -2.27 -16.43 -22.85
N ILE A 312 -2.48 -15.26 -23.48
CA ILE A 312 -3.07 -14.10 -22.82
C ILE A 312 -4.58 -14.27 -22.64
N ASP A 313 -5.27 -14.93 -23.58
CA ASP A 313 -6.66 -15.34 -23.39
C ASP A 313 -6.81 -16.30 -22.19
N ASP A 314 -5.99 -17.36 -22.09
CA ASP A 314 -6.01 -18.28 -20.94
C ASP A 314 -5.69 -17.58 -19.59
N ILE A 315 -4.90 -16.50 -19.59
CA ILE A 315 -4.63 -15.68 -18.40
C ILE A 315 -5.86 -14.87 -17.99
N LEU A 316 -6.61 -14.33 -18.96
CA LEU A 316 -7.85 -13.58 -18.72
C LEU A 316 -8.98 -14.50 -18.24
N ASP A 317 -9.16 -15.66 -18.88
CA ASP A 317 -10.11 -16.69 -18.43
C ASP A 317 -9.79 -17.13 -16.99
N PHE A 318 -8.52 -17.35 -16.65
CA PHE A 318 -8.11 -17.65 -15.28
C PHE A 318 -8.41 -16.50 -14.29
N MET A 319 -8.30 -15.25 -14.73
CA MET A 319 -8.62 -14.07 -13.91
C MET A 319 -10.12 -13.93 -13.60
N ASP A 320 -10.99 -14.36 -14.52
CA ASP A 320 -12.44 -14.34 -14.36
C ASP A 320 -12.98 -15.58 -13.61
N ASP A 321 -12.34 -16.75 -13.75
CA ASP A 321 -12.62 -17.94 -12.93
C ASP A 321 -12.16 -17.78 -11.47
N HIS A 322 -11.05 -17.06 -11.23
CA HIS A 322 -10.40 -16.96 -9.91
C HIS A 322 -10.35 -15.53 -9.33
N PRO A 323 -11.44 -14.73 -9.35
CA PRO A 323 -11.37 -13.27 -9.18
C PRO A 323 -11.00 -12.83 -7.76
N VAL A 324 -11.13 -13.72 -6.76
CA VAL A 324 -10.66 -13.49 -5.39
C VAL A 324 -9.14 -13.71 -5.27
N LEU A 325 -8.56 -14.64 -6.04
CA LEU A 325 -7.13 -14.96 -6.03
C LEU A 325 -6.31 -13.95 -6.83
N THR A 326 -6.82 -13.52 -7.98
CA THR A 326 -6.19 -12.52 -8.87
C THR A 326 -6.43 -11.08 -8.41
N GLY A 327 -7.51 -10.88 -7.66
CA GLY A 327 -7.93 -9.57 -7.14
C GLY A 327 -8.94 -8.84 -8.03
N THR A 328 -9.30 -9.39 -9.19
CA THR A 328 -10.25 -8.78 -10.14
C THR A 328 -11.64 -8.55 -9.55
N SER A 329 -12.01 -9.32 -8.51
CA SER A 329 -13.19 -9.09 -7.65
C SER A 329 -13.28 -7.69 -7.00
N ARG A 330 -12.24 -6.85 -7.11
CA ARG A 330 -12.22 -5.46 -6.67
C ARG A 330 -11.96 -4.45 -7.79
N ALA A 331 -11.49 -4.90 -8.95
CA ALA A 331 -11.00 -4.08 -10.03
C ALA A 331 -10.94 -4.92 -11.31
N ALA A 332 -11.80 -4.65 -12.29
CA ALA A 332 -11.66 -5.23 -13.62
C ALA A 332 -10.40 -4.69 -14.32
N PRO A 333 -9.79 -5.44 -15.27
CA PRO A 333 -8.73 -4.91 -16.11
C PRO A 333 -9.23 -3.72 -16.95
N GLY A 334 -8.35 -2.75 -17.20
CA GLY A 334 -8.71 -1.57 -17.99
C GLY A 334 -8.92 -1.87 -19.49
N PRO A 335 -9.57 -0.97 -20.24
CA PRO A 335 -9.70 -1.09 -21.69
C PRO A 335 -8.33 -1.22 -22.38
N GLY A 336 -8.22 -2.13 -23.35
CA GLY A 336 -6.97 -2.41 -24.07
C GLY A 336 -5.91 -3.21 -23.29
N PHE A 337 -6.25 -3.76 -22.11
CA PHE A 337 -5.30 -4.53 -21.29
C PHE A 337 -4.68 -5.72 -22.03
N LYS A 338 -5.50 -6.50 -22.74
CA LYS A 338 -5.05 -7.62 -23.60
C LYS A 338 -4.03 -7.16 -24.64
N ASP A 339 -4.33 -6.05 -25.33
CA ASP A 339 -3.50 -5.54 -26.43
C ASP A 339 -2.17 -5.01 -25.92
N VAL A 340 -2.16 -4.33 -24.77
CA VAL A 340 -0.93 -3.88 -24.10
C VAL A 340 -0.09 -5.06 -23.63
N MET A 341 -0.70 -6.10 -23.03
CA MET A 341 0.00 -7.33 -22.65
C MET A 341 0.65 -8.00 -23.87
N LEU A 342 -0.10 -8.17 -24.97
CA LEU A 342 0.38 -8.83 -26.18
C LEU A 342 1.50 -8.01 -26.84
N ALA A 343 1.29 -6.71 -27.01
CA ALA A 343 2.25 -5.82 -27.67
C ALA A 343 3.60 -5.71 -26.94
N GLN A 344 3.61 -5.77 -25.60
CA GLN A 344 4.87 -5.77 -24.84
C GLN A 344 5.52 -7.14 -24.71
N ALA A 345 4.74 -8.23 -24.70
CA ALA A 345 5.26 -9.60 -24.62
C ALA A 345 5.87 -10.10 -25.94
N LEU A 346 5.40 -9.57 -27.07
CA LEU A 346 5.76 -9.95 -28.44
C LEU A 346 7.19 -9.48 -28.81
N PRO A 347 8.12 -10.39 -29.14
CA PRO A 347 9.53 -10.05 -29.42
C PRO A 347 9.78 -9.71 -30.89
N SER A 348 10.87 -8.99 -31.17
CA SER A 348 11.54 -9.06 -32.47
C SER A 348 12.65 -10.10 -32.47
N THR A 349 13.00 -10.62 -33.65
CA THR A 349 14.02 -11.66 -33.83
C THR A 349 15.23 -11.15 -34.60
N ILE A 350 16.40 -11.74 -34.34
CA ILE A 350 17.62 -11.58 -35.13
C ILE A 350 18.02 -12.97 -35.62
N SER A 351 18.19 -13.13 -36.94
CA SER A 351 18.43 -14.43 -37.58
C SER A 351 17.41 -15.51 -37.21
N GLY A 352 16.15 -15.13 -36.91
CA GLY A 352 15.09 -16.05 -36.49
C GLY A 352 15.05 -16.38 -34.98
N HIS A 353 15.98 -15.85 -34.19
CA HIS A 353 16.05 -16.08 -32.74
C HIS A 353 15.75 -14.81 -31.94
N VAL A 354 15.06 -14.96 -30.80
CA VAL A 354 14.90 -13.89 -29.81
C VAL A 354 16.16 -13.82 -28.96
N LEU A 355 16.89 -12.69 -29.00
CA LEU A 355 18.16 -12.58 -28.26
C LEU A 355 17.94 -12.41 -26.76
N LEU A 356 16.97 -11.59 -26.35
CA LEU A 356 16.76 -11.19 -24.97
C LEU A 356 15.26 -11.10 -24.65
N ALA A 357 14.89 -11.43 -23.41
CA ALA A 357 13.58 -11.11 -22.84
C ALA A 357 13.71 -10.61 -21.40
N VAL A 358 12.75 -9.78 -20.95
CA VAL A 358 12.73 -9.16 -19.62
C VAL A 358 11.52 -9.71 -18.83
N LEU A 359 11.76 -10.23 -17.63
CA LEU A 359 10.70 -10.73 -16.76
C LEU A 359 10.46 -9.82 -15.55
N GLY A 360 9.35 -9.09 -15.58
CA GLY A 360 8.80 -8.36 -14.45
C GLY A 360 8.18 -9.28 -13.40
N LYS A 361 7.85 -8.72 -12.23
CA LYS A 361 7.38 -9.48 -11.07
C LYS A 361 5.86 -9.42 -10.88
N ASP A 362 5.29 -8.22 -10.98
CA ASP A 362 3.93 -7.87 -10.61
C ASP A 362 3.56 -6.52 -11.23
N ILE A 363 2.46 -6.49 -11.97
CA ILE A 363 1.90 -5.25 -12.51
C ILE A 363 1.41 -4.34 -11.38
N THR A 364 1.48 -3.02 -11.56
CA THR A 364 0.88 -2.09 -10.59
C THR A 364 -0.63 -1.99 -10.79
N LEU A 365 -1.40 -1.70 -9.72
CA LEU A 365 -2.84 -1.44 -9.85
C LEU A 365 -3.14 -0.24 -10.79
N GLU A 366 -2.21 0.72 -10.90
CA GLU A 366 -2.30 1.86 -11.82
C GLU A 366 -2.19 1.37 -13.27
N ASP A 367 -1.16 0.59 -13.61
CA ASP A 367 -0.94 0.03 -14.95
C ASP A 367 -1.97 -1.07 -15.32
N PHE A 368 -2.65 -1.66 -14.34
CA PHE A 368 -3.73 -2.64 -14.55
C PHE A 368 -5.07 -1.97 -14.88
N LEU A 369 -5.39 -0.86 -14.20
CA LEU A 369 -6.60 -0.06 -14.46
C LEU A 369 -6.45 0.88 -15.67
N GLN A 370 -5.22 1.33 -15.95
CA GLN A 370 -4.86 2.15 -17.11
C GLN A 370 -3.69 1.47 -17.85
N PRO A 371 -3.99 0.56 -18.79
CA PRO A 371 -2.97 -0.24 -19.48
C PRO A 371 -1.90 0.59 -20.19
N ARG A 372 -0.65 0.45 -19.73
CA ARG A 372 0.53 1.12 -20.31
C ARG A 372 1.66 0.09 -20.50
N PRO A 373 2.36 0.07 -21.65
CA PRO A 373 3.53 -0.79 -21.83
C PRO A 373 4.65 -0.44 -20.85
N PHE A 374 5.29 -1.45 -20.26
CA PHE A 374 6.27 -1.28 -19.19
C PHE A 374 7.45 -0.38 -19.60
N LEU A 375 8.07 -0.65 -20.75
CA LEU A 375 9.23 0.10 -21.26
C LEU A 375 8.86 1.34 -22.11
N LYS A 376 7.73 1.99 -21.82
CA LYS A 376 7.37 3.28 -22.43
C LYS A 376 7.89 4.43 -21.57
N LYS A 377 8.39 5.51 -22.20
CA LYS A 377 8.47 6.82 -21.53
C LYS A 377 7.08 7.16 -20.99
N GLU A 378 6.99 7.65 -19.76
CA GLU A 378 5.71 7.96 -19.09
C GLU A 378 4.77 6.73 -18.95
N GLY A 379 5.34 5.51 -19.03
CA GLY A 379 4.74 4.29 -18.50
C GLY A 379 5.03 4.10 -17.01
N SER A 380 5.16 2.85 -16.56
CA SER A 380 5.48 2.57 -15.16
C SER A 380 6.85 3.15 -14.77
N ARG A 381 6.97 3.73 -13.56
CA ARG A 381 8.25 4.29 -13.05
C ARG A 381 9.41 3.28 -13.04
N ALA A 382 9.09 2.00 -12.81
CA ALA A 382 10.05 0.91 -12.79
C ALA A 382 10.59 0.59 -14.19
N GLY A 383 9.71 0.63 -15.20
CA GLY A 383 10.09 0.45 -16.59
C GLY A 383 10.78 1.67 -17.21
N ASP A 384 10.42 2.89 -16.81
CA ASP A 384 11.13 4.10 -17.24
C ASP A 384 12.58 4.12 -16.72
N LEU A 385 12.84 3.79 -15.45
CA LEU A 385 14.22 3.62 -14.95
C LEU A 385 15.00 2.58 -15.76
N LEU A 386 14.39 1.45 -16.11
CA LEU A 386 15.05 0.44 -16.95
C LEU A 386 15.30 0.97 -18.38
N LEU A 387 14.35 1.71 -18.95
CA LEU A 387 14.48 2.36 -20.25
C LEU A 387 15.57 3.44 -20.27
N GLN A 388 15.70 4.24 -19.21
CA GLN A 388 16.81 5.21 -19.05
C GLN A 388 18.16 4.50 -19.02
N LEU A 389 18.29 3.40 -18.28
CA LEU A 389 19.51 2.59 -18.24
C LEU A 389 19.83 1.99 -19.63
N ILE A 390 18.83 1.55 -20.39
CA ILE A 390 19.01 1.09 -21.78
C ILE A 390 19.48 2.24 -22.69
N GLN A 391 18.89 3.44 -22.58
CA GLN A 391 19.28 4.63 -23.37
C GLN A 391 20.65 5.20 -22.99
N ILE A 392 21.13 4.95 -21.77
CA ILE A 392 22.52 5.20 -21.36
C ILE A 392 23.46 4.26 -22.13
N LEU A 393 23.22 2.94 -22.09
CA LEU A 393 24.08 1.97 -22.77
C LEU A 393 24.07 2.14 -24.30
N GLN A 394 22.91 2.48 -24.90
CA GLN A 394 22.84 2.76 -26.34
C GLN A 394 23.71 3.96 -26.75
N ARG A 395 23.65 5.07 -26.00
CA ARG A 395 24.50 6.24 -26.30
C ARG A 395 25.98 5.90 -26.19
N TRP A 396 26.37 5.05 -25.24
CA TRP A 396 27.75 4.56 -25.13
C TRP A 396 28.17 3.66 -26.29
N GLU A 397 27.32 2.76 -26.80
CA GLU A 397 27.61 2.01 -28.05
C GLU A 397 27.73 2.95 -29.27
N LEU A 398 26.98 4.06 -29.30
CA LEU A 398 27.06 5.08 -30.36
C LEU A 398 28.24 6.04 -30.23
N GLY A 399 28.96 6.04 -29.09
CA GLY A 399 29.99 7.04 -28.78
C GLY A 399 29.44 8.46 -28.52
N ILE A 400 28.14 8.58 -28.22
CA ILE A 400 27.41 9.83 -28.08
C ILE A 400 27.49 10.40 -26.65
N GLY A 401 27.63 11.72 -26.56
CA GLY A 401 27.80 12.45 -25.29
C GLY A 401 26.53 12.59 -24.43
N PRO A 402 26.67 12.98 -23.16
CA PRO A 402 25.54 13.23 -22.26
C PRO A 402 24.83 14.55 -22.62
N GLY A 403 23.83 14.46 -23.52
CA GLY A 403 22.93 15.56 -23.85
C GLY A 403 22.21 15.37 -25.19
N GLU A 404 22.83 14.67 -26.12
CA GLU A 404 22.24 14.34 -27.42
C GLU A 404 21.17 13.25 -27.29
N LEU A 405 20.07 13.43 -28.03
CA LEU A 405 18.94 12.50 -28.08
C LEU A 405 19.21 11.39 -29.10
N SER A 406 19.10 10.13 -28.68
CA SER A 406 19.03 8.99 -29.60
C SER A 406 17.67 9.00 -30.32
N THR A 407 17.63 9.61 -31.50
CA THR A 407 16.42 9.72 -32.32
C THR A 407 16.26 8.51 -33.24
N GLY A 408 15.14 7.79 -33.11
CA GLY A 408 14.61 6.94 -34.19
C GLY A 408 14.64 5.41 -34.01
N THR A 409 15.33 4.86 -33.00
CA THR A 409 15.32 3.39 -32.79
C THR A 409 14.21 2.94 -31.85
N ASN A 410 13.35 2.03 -32.32
CA ASN A 410 12.35 1.34 -31.49
C ASN A 410 13.04 0.35 -30.54
N LEU A 411 13.51 0.85 -29.39
CA LEU A 411 14.18 0.03 -28.36
C LEU A 411 13.26 -1.05 -27.79
N THR A 412 11.97 -0.78 -27.60
CA THR A 412 11.05 -1.75 -26.96
C THR A 412 10.90 -3.05 -27.76
N ALA A 413 11.05 -2.99 -29.08
CA ALA A 413 11.08 -4.17 -29.95
C ALA A 413 12.23 -5.16 -29.63
N PHE A 414 13.32 -4.69 -29.03
CA PHE A 414 14.44 -5.54 -28.58
C PHE A 414 14.28 -6.08 -27.15
N PHE A 415 13.42 -5.45 -26.34
CA PHE A 415 13.21 -5.79 -24.93
C PHE A 415 11.75 -6.22 -24.68
N PRO A 416 11.32 -7.38 -25.21
CA PRO A 416 10.01 -7.94 -24.89
C PRO A 416 9.91 -8.18 -23.37
N PHE A 417 8.74 -7.86 -22.81
CA PHE A 417 8.50 -7.80 -21.38
C PHE A 417 7.28 -8.65 -20.99
N PHE A 418 7.42 -9.43 -19.91
CA PHE A 418 6.35 -10.23 -19.34
C PHE A 418 6.39 -10.17 -17.81
N ASP A 419 5.29 -9.76 -17.16
CA ASP A 419 5.16 -9.83 -15.71
C ASP A 419 4.77 -11.24 -15.27
N LEU A 420 5.49 -11.81 -14.30
CA LEU A 420 5.15 -13.09 -13.69
C LEU A 420 3.76 -13.09 -13.04
N ILE A 421 3.31 -11.94 -12.51
CA ILE A 421 1.98 -11.78 -11.91
C ILE A 421 1.25 -10.64 -12.66
N PRO A 422 0.43 -10.96 -13.68
CA PRO A 422 -0.24 -9.95 -14.51
C PRO A 422 -1.53 -9.39 -13.88
N TRP A 423 -1.68 -9.43 -12.55
CA TRP A 423 -2.90 -8.99 -11.86
C TRP A 423 -2.64 -8.37 -10.46
N PRO A 424 -3.56 -7.57 -9.90
CA PRO A 424 -3.28 -6.73 -8.72
C PRO A 424 -3.08 -7.45 -7.38
N ARG A 425 -3.38 -8.75 -7.27
CA ARG A 425 -3.16 -9.53 -6.04
C ARG A 425 -1.91 -10.41 -6.14
N HIS A 426 -0.86 -10.01 -5.44
CA HIS A 426 0.48 -10.60 -5.58
C HIS A 426 0.67 -11.89 -4.75
N ASP A 427 -0.38 -12.70 -4.59
CA ASP A 427 -0.29 -14.04 -3.98
C ASP A 427 0.18 -15.03 -5.05
N PHE A 428 1.19 -15.85 -4.71
CA PHE A 428 1.77 -16.81 -5.65
C PHE A 428 0.90 -18.06 -5.78
N CYS A 429 0.62 -18.49 -7.02
CA CYS A 429 -0.07 -19.75 -7.33
C CYS A 429 0.66 -20.52 -8.44
N VAL A 430 0.34 -21.82 -8.60
CA VAL A 430 1.04 -22.71 -9.54
C VAL A 430 0.82 -22.33 -11.01
N ALA A 431 -0.34 -21.75 -11.35
CA ALA A 431 -0.64 -21.31 -12.73
C ALA A 431 0.39 -20.31 -13.29
N LEU A 432 1.00 -19.48 -12.41
CA LEU A 432 2.07 -18.54 -12.80
C LEU A 432 3.30 -19.25 -13.39
N LEU A 433 3.55 -20.50 -12.99
CA LEU A 433 4.66 -21.32 -13.49
C LEU A 433 4.39 -21.84 -14.90
N ASP A 434 3.17 -22.32 -15.16
CA ASP A 434 2.77 -22.74 -16.51
C ASP A 434 2.68 -21.54 -17.46
N PHE A 435 2.05 -20.43 -17.06
CA PHE A 435 1.94 -19.24 -17.89
C PHE A 435 3.33 -18.70 -18.30
N LEU A 436 4.29 -18.63 -17.37
CA LEU A 436 5.67 -18.26 -17.70
C LEU A 436 6.38 -19.33 -18.55
N GLY A 437 6.13 -20.62 -18.30
CA GLY A 437 6.69 -21.70 -19.11
C GLY A 437 6.17 -21.72 -20.53
N ARG A 438 4.89 -21.42 -20.75
CA ARG A 438 4.28 -21.25 -22.06
C ARG A 438 4.83 -20.02 -22.77
N TYR A 439 4.97 -18.89 -22.08
CA TYR A 439 5.61 -17.69 -22.63
C TYR A 439 7.03 -18.00 -23.16
N LEU A 440 7.86 -18.62 -22.32
CA LEU A 440 9.26 -18.92 -22.68
C LEU A 440 9.37 -20.02 -23.76
N ARG A 441 8.46 -21.00 -23.78
CA ARG A 441 8.36 -22.03 -24.84
C ARG A 441 7.97 -21.44 -26.20
N ALA A 442 7.11 -20.41 -26.23
CA ALA A 442 6.74 -19.70 -27.45
C ALA A 442 7.88 -18.80 -27.97
N ILE A 443 8.46 -17.94 -27.11
CA ILE A 443 9.45 -16.93 -27.57
C ILE A 443 10.92 -17.41 -27.60
N LYS A 444 11.26 -18.48 -26.87
CA LYS A 444 12.59 -19.14 -26.85
C LYS A 444 13.81 -18.17 -26.79
N PRO A 445 13.90 -17.29 -25.77
CA PRO A 445 14.94 -16.27 -25.70
C PRO A 445 16.32 -16.89 -25.42
N LEU A 446 17.40 -16.34 -25.99
CA LEU A 446 18.77 -16.77 -25.70
C LEU A 446 19.24 -16.26 -24.32
N VAL A 447 18.82 -15.06 -23.93
CA VAL A 447 19.12 -14.41 -22.65
C VAL A 447 17.80 -13.99 -21.98
N THR A 448 17.71 -14.10 -20.65
CA THR A 448 16.52 -13.65 -19.90
C THR A 448 16.91 -12.85 -18.67
N LEU A 449 16.57 -11.56 -18.67
CA LEU A 449 16.79 -10.63 -17.56
C LEU A 449 15.64 -10.75 -16.57
N SER A 450 15.86 -11.33 -15.40
CA SER A 450 14.81 -11.61 -14.41
C SER A 450 14.77 -10.56 -13.30
N CYS A 451 13.93 -9.54 -13.49
CA CYS A 451 13.84 -8.31 -12.69
C CYS A 451 13.17 -8.47 -11.31
N SER A 452 13.49 -9.53 -10.56
CA SER A 452 13.24 -9.64 -9.11
C SER A 452 13.88 -10.90 -8.52
N ARG A 453 13.90 -11.01 -7.18
CA ARG A 453 14.15 -12.31 -6.53
C ARG A 453 13.12 -13.36 -6.96
N LEU A 454 11.85 -13.01 -7.14
CA LEU A 454 10.78 -13.97 -7.40
C LEU A 454 10.97 -14.64 -8.77
N THR A 455 11.01 -13.84 -9.83
CA THR A 455 11.30 -14.31 -11.20
C THR A 455 12.63 -15.05 -11.30
N SER A 456 13.69 -14.51 -10.68
CA SER A 456 14.99 -15.20 -10.62
C SER A 456 14.93 -16.54 -9.88
N SER A 457 14.07 -16.68 -8.86
CA SER A 457 13.93 -17.94 -8.10
C SER A 457 13.13 -18.98 -8.87
N VAL A 458 12.11 -18.55 -9.62
CA VAL A 458 11.30 -19.41 -10.51
C VAL A 458 12.17 -19.98 -11.64
N LEU A 459 12.93 -19.13 -12.35
CA LEU A 459 13.86 -19.60 -13.39
C LEU A 459 15.00 -20.47 -12.84
N ASN A 460 15.56 -20.12 -11.67
CA ASN A 460 16.63 -20.90 -11.04
C ASN A 460 16.13 -22.19 -10.34
N ALA A 461 14.81 -22.41 -10.30
CA ALA A 461 14.15 -23.68 -9.98
C ALA A 461 13.65 -24.43 -11.23
N HIS A 462 13.98 -23.96 -12.44
CA HIS A 462 13.51 -24.52 -13.71
C HIS A 462 11.99 -24.64 -13.76
N LEU A 463 11.30 -23.56 -13.38
CA LEU A 463 9.85 -23.43 -13.29
C LEU A 463 9.14 -24.36 -12.30
N ALA A 464 9.86 -25.14 -11.48
CA ALA A 464 9.23 -26.06 -10.54
C ALA A 464 8.65 -25.39 -9.26
N HIS A 465 9.18 -24.23 -8.84
CA HIS A 465 8.72 -23.50 -7.64
C HIS A 465 9.33 -22.09 -7.49
N GLU A 466 8.76 -21.25 -6.62
CA GLU A 466 9.16 -19.85 -6.38
C GLU A 466 10.37 -19.64 -5.43
N HIS A 467 11.07 -20.74 -5.16
CA HIS A 467 12.07 -20.85 -4.08
C HIS A 467 13.50 -21.18 -4.55
N GLY A 468 13.79 -21.25 -5.86
CA GLY A 468 15.12 -21.64 -6.38
C GLY A 468 16.31 -20.73 -6.04
N LEU A 469 16.11 -19.57 -5.39
CA LEU A 469 17.19 -18.72 -4.84
C LEU A 469 16.91 -18.33 -3.37
N PRO A 470 17.96 -18.24 -2.53
CA PRO A 470 17.83 -17.89 -1.12
C PRO A 470 17.28 -16.48 -0.91
N VAL A 471 16.36 -16.33 0.05
CA VAL A 471 15.74 -15.04 0.41
C VAL A 471 16.75 -14.04 1.00
N THR A 472 17.84 -14.53 1.59
CA THR A 472 18.69 -13.73 2.50
C THR A 472 19.96 -13.14 1.90
N ASP A 473 20.39 -13.57 0.71
CA ASP A 473 21.49 -12.94 -0.04
C ASP A 473 21.23 -13.07 -1.55
N PHE A 474 20.09 -12.52 -1.98
CA PHE A 474 19.78 -12.44 -3.40
C PHE A 474 20.84 -11.63 -4.18
N LEU A 475 21.48 -10.65 -3.52
CA LEU A 475 22.46 -9.77 -4.14
C LEU A 475 23.71 -10.52 -4.64
N ALA A 476 24.14 -11.59 -3.97
CA ALA A 476 25.19 -12.49 -4.47
C ALA A 476 24.84 -13.18 -5.81
N HIS A 477 23.56 -13.25 -6.19
CA HIS A 477 23.11 -13.85 -7.45
C HIS A 477 22.85 -12.83 -8.56
N VAL A 478 22.71 -11.54 -8.22
CA VAL A 478 22.44 -10.45 -9.18
C VAL A 478 23.58 -10.34 -10.20
N GLY A 479 23.24 -10.26 -11.48
CA GLY A 479 24.18 -10.20 -12.60
C GLY A 479 25.14 -11.39 -12.71
N VAL A 480 24.82 -12.54 -12.11
CA VAL A 480 25.59 -13.80 -12.26
C VAL A 480 24.89 -14.71 -13.27
N PRO A 481 25.40 -14.87 -14.51
CA PRO A 481 24.70 -15.59 -15.57
C PRO A 481 24.59 -17.10 -15.33
N ARG A 482 23.43 -17.68 -15.64
CA ARG A 482 23.12 -19.10 -15.41
C ARG A 482 22.31 -19.68 -16.55
N LEU A 483 22.63 -20.92 -16.95
CA LEU A 483 21.79 -21.66 -17.90
C LEU A 483 20.58 -22.23 -17.16
N CYS A 484 19.38 -21.87 -17.59
CA CYS A 484 18.10 -22.27 -17.00
C CYS A 484 17.23 -22.98 -18.03
N SER A 485 16.73 -24.18 -17.69
CA SER A 485 15.61 -24.81 -18.39
C SER A 485 14.30 -24.06 -18.12
N PHE A 486 13.42 -24.04 -19.12
CA PHE A 486 12.00 -23.67 -19.06
C PHE A 486 11.09 -24.78 -19.64
N MET A 487 11.57 -26.03 -19.63
CA MET A 487 10.75 -27.23 -19.86
C MET A 487 9.64 -27.37 -18.82
N ASP A 488 8.74 -28.33 -19.04
CA ASP A 488 7.86 -28.77 -17.96
C ASP A 488 8.67 -29.31 -16.75
N ALA A 489 8.15 -29.11 -15.54
CA ALA A 489 8.86 -29.44 -14.31
C ALA A 489 8.96 -30.96 -14.06
N GLU A 490 7.97 -31.75 -14.48
CA GLU A 490 8.02 -33.21 -14.40
C GLU A 490 8.90 -33.78 -15.52
N GLU A 491 8.76 -33.26 -16.74
CA GLU A 491 9.61 -33.61 -17.89
C GLU A 491 11.10 -33.38 -17.59
N PHE A 492 11.45 -32.20 -17.08
CA PHE A 492 12.82 -31.87 -16.66
C PHE A 492 13.31 -32.78 -15.54
N ALA A 493 12.47 -33.12 -14.57
CA ALA A 493 12.81 -34.06 -13.51
C ALA A 493 13.14 -35.47 -14.05
N ASN A 494 12.47 -35.90 -15.12
CA ASN A 494 12.55 -37.24 -15.71
C ASN A 494 13.67 -37.45 -16.76
N GLN A 495 14.29 -36.39 -17.29
CA GLN A 495 15.36 -36.50 -18.31
C GLN A 495 16.56 -37.39 -17.89
N PRO A 496 17.35 -37.94 -18.84
CA PRO A 496 18.64 -38.58 -18.54
C PRO A 496 19.62 -37.63 -17.83
N PRO A 497 20.56 -38.13 -17.00
CA PRO A 497 21.52 -37.29 -16.27
C PRO A 497 22.70 -36.79 -17.13
N THR A 498 22.83 -37.24 -18.38
CA THR A 498 23.87 -36.86 -19.34
C THR A 498 23.51 -35.56 -20.08
N VAL A 499 24.53 -34.76 -20.39
CA VAL A 499 24.36 -33.43 -21.00
C VAL A 499 23.87 -33.51 -22.45
N GLU A 500 24.23 -34.59 -23.16
CA GLU A 500 23.89 -34.83 -24.57
C GLU A 500 22.39 -35.06 -24.81
N ALA A 501 21.60 -35.33 -23.76
CA ALA A 501 20.16 -35.57 -23.83
C ALA A 501 19.31 -34.30 -23.56
N ARG A 502 19.92 -33.12 -23.49
CA ARG A 502 19.18 -31.84 -23.39
C ARG A 502 18.56 -31.48 -24.72
N GLU A 503 17.27 -31.16 -24.73
CA GLU A 503 16.67 -30.46 -25.86
C GLU A 503 17.30 -29.06 -26.02
N PRO A 504 17.85 -28.69 -27.19
CA PRO A 504 18.48 -27.37 -27.38
C PRO A 504 17.50 -26.19 -27.32
N GLU A 505 16.21 -26.46 -27.45
CA GLU A 505 15.13 -25.49 -27.62
C GLU A 505 14.57 -24.92 -26.31
N THR A 506 14.90 -25.52 -25.17
CA THR A 506 14.18 -25.28 -23.91
C THR A 506 15.02 -24.65 -22.80
N PHE A 507 16.18 -24.10 -23.13
CA PHE A 507 17.09 -23.41 -22.20
C PHE A 507 17.26 -21.93 -22.53
N THR A 508 17.61 -21.10 -21.55
CA THR A 508 17.98 -19.67 -21.68
C THR A 508 19.15 -19.33 -20.74
N ILE A 509 19.94 -18.29 -21.06
CA ILE A 509 20.88 -17.68 -20.13
C ILE A 509 20.13 -16.67 -19.23
N MET A 510 19.71 -17.11 -18.06
CA MET A 510 19.17 -16.21 -17.03
C MET A 510 20.25 -15.27 -16.49
N VAL A 511 19.93 -13.98 -16.43
CA VAL A 511 20.67 -12.94 -15.68
C VAL A 511 19.76 -12.41 -14.57
N PRO A 512 19.96 -12.82 -13.29
CA PRO A 512 19.15 -12.33 -12.17
C PRO A 512 19.34 -10.83 -11.96
N ALA A 513 18.26 -10.08 -11.77
CA ALA A 513 18.30 -8.64 -11.60
C ALA A 513 17.57 -8.13 -10.35
N LEU A 514 17.99 -6.96 -9.87
CA LEU A 514 17.23 -6.22 -8.89
C LEU A 514 16.02 -5.58 -9.57
N ASP A 515 14.85 -5.85 -9.00
CA ASP A 515 13.57 -5.22 -9.31
C ASP A 515 13.71 -3.69 -9.34
N PRO A 516 13.50 -3.01 -10.49
CA PRO A 516 13.67 -1.56 -10.60
C PRO A 516 12.66 -0.79 -9.73
N GLY A 517 11.50 -1.39 -9.42
CA GLY A 517 10.54 -0.87 -8.43
C GLY A 517 11.09 -0.83 -6.99
N ARG A 518 12.30 -1.37 -6.73
CA ARG A 518 13.04 -1.14 -5.48
C ARG A 518 13.58 0.27 -5.35
N ASP A 519 13.94 0.96 -6.43
CA ASP A 519 14.30 2.38 -6.33
C ASP A 519 13.04 3.23 -6.16
N LYS A 520 12.48 3.17 -4.95
CA LYS A 520 11.24 3.86 -4.59
C LYS A 520 11.45 5.37 -4.62
N TYR A 521 11.27 5.94 -5.81
CA TYR A 521 11.34 7.36 -6.12
C TYR A 521 12.71 7.99 -5.81
N GLY A 522 13.80 7.41 -6.33
CA GLY A 522 15.15 7.97 -6.17
C GLY A 522 15.77 7.82 -4.76
N LYS A 523 15.01 7.35 -3.76
CA LYS A 523 15.42 7.30 -2.34
C LYS A 523 16.45 6.23 -2.01
N GLN A 524 16.71 5.29 -2.90
CA GLN A 524 17.74 4.28 -2.66
C GLN A 524 19.12 4.87 -2.94
N PRO A 525 20.18 4.33 -2.32
CA PRO A 525 21.54 4.77 -2.62
C PRO A 525 21.86 4.57 -4.10
N GLU A 526 22.68 5.46 -4.65
CA GLU A 526 23.19 5.43 -6.03
C GLU A 526 23.78 4.06 -6.42
N SER A 527 24.41 3.36 -5.47
CA SER A 527 24.92 2.01 -5.63
C SER A 527 23.85 0.99 -6.06
N LEU A 528 22.57 1.22 -5.76
CA LEU A 528 21.47 0.40 -6.29
C LEU A 528 21.37 0.54 -7.81
N ARG A 529 21.37 1.79 -8.30
CA ARG A 529 21.28 2.10 -9.74
C ARG A 529 22.55 1.65 -10.47
N GLN A 530 23.72 1.76 -9.84
CA GLN A 530 24.97 1.23 -10.37
C GLN A 530 24.97 -0.31 -10.47
N VAL A 531 24.41 -1.03 -9.48
CA VAL A 531 24.23 -2.49 -9.57
C VAL A 531 23.21 -2.84 -10.66
N MET A 532 22.12 -2.08 -10.83
CA MET A 532 21.17 -2.26 -11.93
C MET A 532 21.82 -2.02 -13.30
N LEU A 533 22.60 -0.94 -13.45
CA LEU A 533 23.38 -0.63 -14.65
C LEU A 533 24.33 -1.77 -15.00
N PHE A 534 25.23 -2.19 -14.10
CA PHE A 534 26.16 -3.28 -14.38
C PHE A 534 25.45 -4.62 -14.64
N THR A 535 24.30 -4.88 -14.02
CA THR A 535 23.48 -6.07 -14.32
C THR A 535 22.89 -6.00 -15.74
N LEU A 536 22.49 -4.82 -16.19
CA LEU A 536 22.08 -4.61 -17.58
C LEU A 536 23.27 -4.77 -18.54
N GLN A 537 24.46 -4.21 -18.22
CA GLN A 537 25.68 -4.42 -19.01
C GLN A 537 26.00 -5.92 -19.19
N VAL A 538 25.83 -6.75 -18.15
CA VAL A 538 25.96 -8.22 -18.23
C VAL A 538 24.98 -8.81 -19.25
N ALA A 539 23.70 -8.41 -19.21
CA ALA A 539 22.69 -8.91 -20.14
C ALA A 539 22.92 -8.45 -21.59
N ILE A 540 23.35 -7.20 -21.80
CA ILE A 540 23.70 -6.65 -23.12
C ILE A 540 24.93 -7.35 -23.71
N ALA A 541 25.98 -7.56 -22.91
CA ALA A 541 27.16 -8.32 -23.31
C ALA A 541 26.80 -9.76 -23.72
N LEU A 542 25.95 -10.45 -22.96
CA LEU A 542 25.49 -11.79 -23.31
C LEU A 542 24.58 -11.82 -24.54
N ALA A 543 23.75 -10.79 -24.76
CA ALA A 543 22.94 -10.68 -25.96
C ALA A 543 23.81 -10.47 -27.21
N ASP A 544 24.87 -9.66 -27.13
CA ASP A 544 25.78 -9.45 -28.27
C ASP A 544 26.70 -10.64 -28.54
N LEU A 545 27.21 -11.29 -27.47
CA LEU A 545 27.88 -12.58 -27.59
C LEU A 545 26.95 -13.62 -28.25
N SER A 546 25.69 -13.68 -27.84
CA SER A 546 24.69 -14.56 -28.46
C SER A 546 24.41 -14.20 -29.93
N ARG A 547 24.35 -12.91 -30.28
CA ARG A 547 24.20 -12.42 -31.68
C ARG A 547 25.37 -12.84 -32.57
N THR A 548 26.59 -12.89 -32.04
CA THR A 548 27.79 -13.28 -32.79
C THR A 548 27.94 -14.80 -32.87
N THR A 549 27.68 -15.55 -31.78
CA THR A 549 27.81 -17.01 -31.78
C THR A 549 26.73 -17.70 -32.62
N ILE A 550 25.48 -17.24 -32.61
CA ILE A 550 24.35 -17.90 -33.30
C ILE A 550 24.58 -18.03 -34.82
N ARG A 551 25.39 -17.14 -35.42
CA ARG A 551 25.77 -17.18 -36.85
C ARG A 551 26.75 -18.30 -37.21
N THR A 552 27.38 -18.95 -36.22
CA THR A 552 28.43 -19.97 -36.41
C THR A 552 28.23 -21.21 -35.53
N ALA A 553 27.15 -21.25 -34.76
CA ALA A 553 26.77 -22.36 -33.90
C ALA A 553 25.99 -23.42 -34.69
N THR A 554 26.08 -24.67 -34.27
CA THR A 554 25.29 -25.79 -34.84
C THR A 554 23.88 -25.88 -34.23
N SER A 555 23.65 -25.21 -33.10
CA SER A 555 22.35 -25.17 -32.42
C SER A 555 22.24 -23.97 -31.48
N ARG A 556 21.01 -23.69 -31.01
CA ARG A 556 20.73 -22.71 -29.96
C ARG A 556 21.49 -22.99 -28.65
N ALA A 557 21.64 -24.26 -28.26
CA ALA A 557 22.44 -24.64 -27.09
C ALA A 557 23.94 -24.34 -27.28
N ASP A 558 24.52 -24.71 -28.42
CA ASP A 558 25.92 -24.42 -28.77
C ASP A 558 26.18 -22.90 -28.79
N ALA A 559 25.25 -22.09 -29.32
CA ALA A 559 25.35 -20.63 -29.27
C ALA A 559 25.42 -20.08 -27.83
N MET A 560 24.58 -20.60 -26.92
CA MET A 560 24.57 -20.21 -25.50
C MET A 560 25.82 -20.71 -24.75
N GLU A 561 26.28 -21.93 -25.00
CA GLU A 561 27.47 -22.47 -24.33
C GLU A 561 28.76 -21.78 -24.81
N ARG A 562 28.88 -21.43 -26.10
CA ARG A 562 29.96 -20.56 -26.60
C ARG A 562 29.91 -19.16 -25.96
N ALA A 563 28.74 -18.54 -25.89
CA ALA A 563 28.59 -17.21 -25.26
C ALA A 563 28.98 -17.25 -23.76
N LEU A 564 28.55 -18.28 -23.02
CA LEU A 564 28.94 -18.49 -21.63
C LEU A 564 30.43 -18.83 -21.44
N LEU A 565 31.06 -19.52 -22.39
CA LEU A 565 32.50 -19.78 -22.38
C LEU A 565 33.30 -18.47 -22.54
N VAL A 566 32.95 -17.65 -23.53
CA VAL A 566 33.59 -16.35 -23.77
C VAL A 566 33.37 -15.40 -22.58
N TRP A 567 32.15 -15.31 -22.05
CA TRP A 567 31.82 -14.54 -20.84
C TRP A 567 32.71 -14.91 -19.63
N ARG A 568 33.07 -16.19 -19.47
CA ARG A 568 33.89 -16.68 -18.34
C ARG A 568 35.40 -16.53 -18.55
N THR A 569 35.87 -16.24 -19.77
CA THR A 569 37.29 -16.35 -20.14
C THR A 569 37.90 -15.08 -20.72
N ALA A 570 37.13 -14.23 -21.39
CA ALA A 570 37.69 -13.01 -21.98
C ALA A 570 37.86 -11.90 -20.91
N PRO A 571 39.01 -11.19 -20.85
CA PRO A 571 39.35 -10.28 -19.74
C PRO A 571 38.32 -9.18 -19.47
N GLN A 572 37.66 -8.64 -20.50
CA GLN A 572 36.69 -7.56 -20.38
C GLN A 572 35.43 -7.97 -19.60
N TYR A 573 34.95 -9.21 -19.76
CA TYR A 573 33.78 -9.71 -19.03
C TYR A 573 34.13 -10.06 -17.57
N VAL A 574 35.36 -10.53 -17.33
CA VAL A 574 35.91 -10.72 -15.97
C VAL A 574 36.05 -9.36 -15.26
N ALA A 575 36.50 -8.32 -15.95
CA ALA A 575 36.59 -6.97 -15.42
C ALA A 575 35.22 -6.38 -15.05
N LEU A 576 34.20 -6.56 -15.91
CA LEU A 576 32.81 -6.20 -15.63
C LEU A 576 32.24 -6.96 -14.43
N ALA A 577 32.44 -8.28 -14.34
CA ALA A 577 32.00 -9.06 -13.19
C ALA A 577 32.62 -8.54 -11.87
N ALA A 578 33.91 -8.22 -11.88
CA ALA A 578 34.59 -7.62 -10.74
C ALA A 578 34.11 -6.19 -10.42
N ALA A 579 33.71 -5.39 -11.42
CA ALA A 579 33.12 -4.07 -11.23
C ALA A 579 31.72 -4.14 -10.60
N LEU A 580 30.89 -5.06 -11.09
CA LEU A 580 29.58 -5.40 -10.51
C LEU A 580 29.71 -5.83 -9.05
N ASP A 581 30.66 -6.72 -8.71
CA ASP A 581 30.82 -7.19 -7.33
C ASP A 581 31.30 -6.06 -6.39
N ARG A 582 32.18 -5.15 -6.84
CA ARG A 582 32.49 -3.91 -6.11
C ARG A 582 31.25 -3.03 -5.89
N ALA A 583 30.36 -2.92 -6.88
CA ALA A 583 29.10 -2.17 -6.75
C ALA A 583 28.12 -2.85 -5.77
N LYS A 584 28.03 -4.19 -5.76
CA LYS A 584 27.26 -4.95 -4.76
C LYS A 584 27.77 -4.70 -3.34
N ASP A 585 29.08 -4.66 -3.13
CA ASP A 585 29.65 -4.44 -1.81
C ASP A 585 29.45 -2.99 -1.32
N ARG A 586 29.51 -1.99 -2.23
CA ARG A 586 29.05 -0.62 -1.92
C ARG A 586 27.57 -0.61 -1.51
N LEU A 587 26.69 -1.29 -2.25
CA LEU A 587 25.26 -1.40 -1.91
C LEU A 587 25.01 -2.11 -0.56
N ARG A 588 25.82 -3.14 -0.22
CA ARG A 588 25.79 -3.78 1.11
C ARG A 588 26.17 -2.80 2.22
N GLN A 589 27.20 -1.97 2.01
CA GLN A 589 27.63 -0.96 2.98
C GLN A 589 26.58 0.14 3.16
N ASP A 590 26.04 0.69 2.07
CA ASP A 590 24.98 1.71 2.11
C ASP A 590 23.72 1.19 2.82
N TRP A 591 23.28 -0.04 2.49
CA TRP A 591 22.17 -0.67 3.19
C TRP A 591 22.50 -0.99 4.66
N LEU A 592 23.74 -1.30 5.04
CA LEU A 592 24.09 -1.47 6.46
C LEU A 592 23.97 -0.15 7.22
N LEU A 593 24.46 0.97 6.67
CA LEU A 593 24.33 2.30 7.27
C LEU A 593 22.85 2.70 7.43
N LEU A 594 22.06 2.58 6.35
CA LEU A 594 20.62 2.90 6.37
C LEU A 594 19.83 2.00 7.34
N ASN A 595 20.17 0.71 7.44
CA ASN A 595 19.50 -0.20 8.38
C ASN A 595 19.99 -0.04 9.82
N VAL A 596 21.19 0.50 10.09
CA VAL A 596 21.62 0.85 11.45
C VAL A 596 20.77 2.00 12.01
N ALA A 597 20.44 2.99 11.19
CA ALA A 597 19.50 4.06 11.57
C ALA A 597 18.06 3.56 11.79
N ALA A 598 17.65 2.47 11.13
CA ALA A 598 16.29 1.91 11.20
C ALA A 598 16.14 0.69 12.14
N ARG A 599 17.16 0.36 12.95
CA ARG A 599 17.30 -0.96 13.60
C ARG A 599 16.49 -1.21 14.88
N THR A 600 15.50 -0.36 15.18
CA THR A 600 14.53 -0.57 16.28
C THR A 600 13.31 -1.41 15.88
N ARG A 601 13.11 -1.74 14.59
CA ARG A 601 11.98 -2.57 14.16
C ARG A 601 12.29 -4.06 14.22
N ASP A 602 11.89 -4.64 15.34
CA ASP A 602 11.89 -6.08 15.56
C ASP A 602 11.01 -6.82 14.52
N ILE A 603 11.40 -8.03 14.11
CA ILE A 603 10.68 -8.77 13.04
C ILE A 603 9.29 -9.12 13.56
N THR A 604 8.21 -8.70 12.89
CA THR A 604 6.85 -8.93 13.40
C THR A 604 6.53 -10.43 13.56
N GLU A 605 5.83 -10.77 14.64
CA GLU A 605 5.59 -12.17 15.04
C GLU A 605 4.88 -12.98 13.94
N GLN A 606 3.96 -12.37 13.18
CA GLN A 606 3.31 -12.99 12.02
C GLN A 606 4.29 -13.39 10.90
N GLU A 607 5.34 -12.60 10.65
CA GLU A 607 6.36 -12.91 9.64
C GLU A 607 7.37 -13.95 10.17
N ARG A 608 7.53 -14.09 11.50
CA ARG A 608 8.21 -15.26 12.11
C ARG A 608 7.38 -16.53 11.89
N ASP A 609 6.08 -16.48 12.21
CA ASP A 609 5.12 -17.59 12.10
C ASP A 609 5.00 -18.10 10.65
N ARG A 610 4.86 -17.20 9.67
CA ARG A 610 4.72 -17.57 8.25
C ARG A 610 5.97 -18.29 7.72
N ARG A 611 7.16 -17.83 8.12
CA ARG A 611 8.45 -18.48 7.80
C ARG A 611 8.58 -19.85 8.46
N SER A 612 8.21 -19.96 9.74
CA SER A 612 8.22 -21.24 10.47
C SER A 612 7.28 -22.27 9.85
N MET A 613 6.07 -21.85 9.44
CA MET A 613 5.11 -22.72 8.75
C MET A 613 5.65 -23.22 7.40
N GLN A 614 6.23 -22.35 6.57
CA GLN A 614 6.84 -22.73 5.29
C GLN A 614 7.99 -23.73 5.48
N ALA A 615 8.87 -23.50 6.45
CA ALA A 615 9.95 -24.43 6.78
C ALA A 615 9.42 -25.82 7.24
N GLN A 616 8.33 -25.85 8.01
CA GLN A 616 7.70 -27.10 8.46
C GLN A 616 7.05 -27.89 7.30
N THR A 617 6.43 -27.21 6.33
CA THR A 617 5.88 -27.87 5.12
C THR A 617 6.99 -28.47 4.27
N ARG A 618 8.07 -27.72 3.98
CA ARG A 618 9.23 -28.21 3.23
C ARG A 618 9.92 -29.40 3.92
N ALA A 619 10.02 -29.37 5.25
CA ALA A 619 10.57 -30.48 6.03
C ALA A 619 9.84 -31.81 5.83
N LYS A 620 8.54 -31.76 5.52
CA LYS A 620 7.66 -32.91 5.25
C LYS A 620 7.62 -33.33 3.78
N ALA A 621 7.82 -32.40 2.84
CA ALA A 621 7.78 -32.69 1.41
C ALA A 621 8.96 -33.59 0.95
N PHE A 622 10.15 -33.37 1.51
CA PHE A 622 11.38 -34.04 1.05
C PHE A 622 11.76 -35.20 1.97
N VAL A 623 10.99 -36.28 1.91
CA VAL A 623 11.27 -37.54 2.62
C VAL A 623 11.91 -38.56 1.69
N ALA A 624 12.93 -39.26 2.16
CA ALA A 624 13.73 -40.21 1.41
C ALA A 624 12.95 -41.51 1.11
N GLN A 625 12.49 -41.70 -0.13
CA GLN A 625 11.74 -42.88 -0.62
C GLN A 625 12.67 -44.00 -1.15
N GLY A 626 12.39 -45.27 -0.86
CA GLY A 626 13.19 -46.42 -1.28
C GLY A 626 14.43 -46.70 -0.42
N GLN A 627 15.05 -47.86 -0.58
CA GLN A 627 16.26 -48.22 0.18
C GLN A 627 17.50 -47.40 -0.25
N PRO A 628 18.48 -47.15 0.64
CA PRO A 628 19.72 -46.47 0.30
C PRO A 628 20.43 -47.11 -0.90
N GLY A 629 20.88 -46.28 -1.85
CA GLY A 629 21.48 -46.71 -3.11
C GLY A 629 20.55 -47.34 -4.16
N SER A 630 19.26 -47.60 -3.88
CA SER A 630 18.33 -48.20 -4.85
C SER A 630 18.12 -47.33 -6.10
N GLN A 631 17.61 -47.92 -7.19
CA GLN A 631 17.31 -47.15 -8.41
C GLN A 631 16.26 -46.05 -8.15
N GLU A 632 15.22 -46.35 -7.37
CA GLU A 632 14.23 -45.37 -6.89
C GLU A 632 14.89 -44.22 -6.12
N ARG A 633 15.77 -44.55 -5.14
CA ARG A 633 16.56 -43.56 -4.39
C ARG A 633 17.44 -42.73 -5.33
N GLN A 634 18.04 -43.32 -6.37
CA GLN A 634 18.86 -42.60 -7.34
C GLN A 634 18.02 -41.62 -8.18
N THR A 635 16.85 -42.04 -8.68
CA THR A 635 15.90 -41.18 -9.41
C THR A 635 15.39 -40.04 -8.52
N GLN A 636 14.96 -40.35 -7.29
CA GLN A 636 14.46 -39.33 -6.35
C GLN A 636 15.53 -38.29 -6.02
N VAL A 637 16.78 -38.72 -5.77
CA VAL A 637 17.91 -37.82 -5.48
C VAL A 637 18.26 -36.96 -6.70
N LEU A 638 18.17 -37.50 -7.93
CA LEU A 638 18.37 -36.74 -9.16
C LEU A 638 17.28 -35.67 -9.36
N ALA A 639 16.01 -36.01 -9.12
CA ALA A 639 14.90 -35.05 -9.19
C ALA A 639 15.06 -33.93 -8.14
N LEU A 640 15.38 -34.27 -6.88
CA LEU A 640 15.61 -33.28 -5.81
C LEU A 640 16.81 -32.36 -6.11
N TRP A 641 17.87 -32.89 -6.72
CA TRP A 641 18.99 -32.09 -7.22
C TRP A 641 18.58 -31.14 -8.35
N ARG A 642 17.69 -31.58 -9.24
CA ARG A 642 17.18 -30.79 -10.37
C ARG A 642 16.28 -29.64 -9.94
N TYR A 643 15.29 -29.90 -9.08
CA TYR A 643 14.41 -28.86 -8.56
C TYR A 643 15.18 -27.74 -7.84
N ASN A 644 16.35 -28.05 -7.26
CA ASN A 644 17.26 -27.04 -6.71
C ASN A 644 16.62 -26.22 -5.56
N TRP A 645 16.06 -26.94 -4.59
CA TRP A 645 15.61 -26.37 -3.31
C TRP A 645 16.82 -25.89 -2.49
N PRO A 646 17.02 -24.58 -2.25
CA PRO A 646 18.20 -24.07 -1.54
C PRO A 646 18.29 -24.61 -0.11
N ASP A 647 17.14 -24.90 0.49
CA ASP A 647 16.98 -25.54 1.80
C ASP A 647 17.62 -26.95 1.88
N LEU A 648 17.80 -27.64 0.74
CA LEU A 648 18.53 -28.91 0.65
C LEU A 648 20.03 -28.74 0.39
N HIS A 649 20.50 -27.51 0.15
CA HIS A 649 21.89 -27.16 -0.14
C HIS A 649 22.59 -26.41 1.02
N ILE A 650 21.98 -26.38 2.22
CA ILE A 650 22.47 -25.67 3.41
C ILE A 650 23.68 -26.32 4.11
N HIS A 651 24.04 -27.55 3.74
CA HIS A 651 25.19 -28.31 4.26
C HIS A 651 26.22 -28.62 3.17
N LEU A 652 25.76 -28.97 1.96
CA LEU A 652 26.58 -29.20 0.79
C LEU A 652 26.02 -28.37 -0.36
N THR A 653 26.86 -27.54 -0.96
CA THR A 653 26.44 -26.59 -1.99
C THR A 653 26.25 -27.27 -3.34
N ARG A 654 25.84 -26.52 -4.38
CA ARG A 654 25.81 -27.06 -5.75
C ARG A 654 27.20 -27.28 -6.36
N ALA A 655 28.28 -26.74 -5.78
CA ALA A 655 29.64 -27.08 -6.20
C ALA A 655 30.02 -28.50 -5.74
N ASP A 656 29.54 -28.91 -4.57
CA ASP A 656 29.87 -30.17 -3.89
C ASP A 656 29.06 -31.37 -4.44
N ARG A 657 28.82 -31.41 -5.76
CA ARG A 657 27.84 -32.31 -6.42
C ARG A 657 27.97 -33.76 -5.95
N GLU A 658 29.15 -34.36 -6.07
CA GLU A 658 29.33 -35.79 -5.74
C GLU A 658 29.18 -36.07 -4.24
N ALA A 659 29.60 -35.13 -3.38
CA ALA A 659 29.36 -35.23 -1.94
C ALA A 659 27.86 -35.13 -1.61
N TRP A 660 27.12 -34.23 -2.28
CA TRP A 660 25.67 -34.08 -2.12
C TRP A 660 24.93 -35.34 -2.59
N PHE A 661 25.24 -35.86 -3.78
CA PHE A 661 24.66 -37.10 -4.30
C PHE A 661 25.00 -38.31 -3.41
N SER A 662 26.23 -38.41 -2.90
CA SER A 662 26.64 -39.46 -1.95
C SER A 662 25.85 -39.39 -0.64
N TRP A 663 25.78 -38.22 0.00
CA TRP A 663 25.00 -37.99 1.22
C TRP A 663 23.51 -38.32 1.02
N ALA A 664 22.92 -37.86 -0.08
CA ALA A 664 21.50 -38.03 -0.36
C ALA A 664 21.16 -39.49 -0.73
N ARG A 665 21.99 -40.17 -1.53
CA ARG A 665 21.83 -41.61 -1.86
C ARG A 665 21.99 -42.51 -0.63
N GLY A 666 22.88 -42.14 0.29
CA GLY A 666 23.12 -42.84 1.56
C GLY A 666 22.11 -42.51 2.67
N LEU A 667 21.11 -41.66 2.43
CA LEU A 667 20.11 -41.33 3.43
C LEU A 667 19.11 -42.49 3.60
N GLY A 668 18.95 -42.93 4.85
CA GLY A 668 18.00 -43.99 5.22
C GLY A 668 16.56 -43.65 4.86
N GLU A 669 15.79 -44.69 4.50
CA GLU A 669 14.39 -44.54 4.10
C GLU A 669 13.53 -43.89 5.20
N GLY A 670 12.54 -43.09 4.78
CA GLY A 670 11.65 -42.36 5.67
C GLY A 670 12.29 -41.18 6.42
N LYS A 671 13.58 -40.84 6.18
CA LYS A 671 14.22 -39.65 6.77
C LYS A 671 14.02 -38.42 5.88
N SER A 672 13.81 -37.26 6.49
CA SER A 672 13.73 -35.98 5.77
C SER A 672 15.12 -35.53 5.30
N TYR A 673 15.28 -35.25 4.01
CA TYR A 673 16.51 -34.68 3.45
C TYR A 673 16.81 -33.32 4.08
N TYR A 674 15.79 -32.47 4.24
CA TYR A 674 15.93 -31.15 4.86
C TYR A 674 16.42 -31.26 6.31
N ALA A 675 15.81 -32.14 7.11
CA ALA A 675 16.25 -32.35 8.50
C ALA A 675 17.68 -32.92 8.58
N SER A 676 18.08 -33.76 7.62
CA SER A 676 19.42 -34.34 7.53
C SER A 676 20.48 -33.32 7.07
N ALA A 677 20.14 -32.43 6.12
CA ALA A 677 21.00 -31.32 5.70
C ALA A 677 21.20 -30.33 6.86
N LEU A 678 20.11 -29.93 7.51
CA LEU A 678 20.13 -29.05 8.68
C LEU A 678 21.04 -29.59 9.79
N ALA A 679 20.86 -30.85 10.17
CA ALA A 679 21.63 -31.52 11.23
C ALA A 679 23.13 -31.65 10.93
N LYS A 680 23.56 -31.42 9.68
CA LYS A 680 24.97 -31.41 9.27
C LYS A 680 25.49 -30.01 8.91
N SER A 681 24.66 -28.97 8.95
CA SER A 681 25.04 -27.61 8.52
C SER A 681 25.85 -26.85 9.58
N SER A 682 27.14 -26.66 9.33
CA SER A 682 28.09 -25.99 10.24
C SER A 682 28.31 -24.51 9.87
N GLY A 683 27.28 -23.65 10.03
CA GLY A 683 27.44 -22.23 9.68
C GLY A 683 26.30 -21.28 10.06
N HIS A 684 26.31 -20.08 9.48
CA HIS A 684 25.33 -19.00 9.76
C HIS A 684 23.89 -19.36 9.36
N GLY A 685 23.70 -20.24 8.38
CA GLY A 685 22.36 -20.72 7.99
C GLY A 685 21.61 -21.36 9.15
N LEU A 686 22.32 -22.17 9.94
CA LEU A 686 21.79 -22.81 11.14
C LEU A 686 21.32 -21.78 12.18
N GLY A 687 22.09 -20.72 12.43
CA GLY A 687 21.76 -19.68 13.42
C GLY A 687 20.38 -19.04 13.18
N ARG A 688 20.02 -18.79 11.91
CA ARG A 688 18.70 -18.25 11.56
C ARG A 688 17.56 -19.26 11.75
N LEU A 689 17.81 -20.56 11.63
CA LEU A 689 16.79 -21.57 11.89
C LEU A 689 16.63 -21.87 13.38
N LEU A 690 17.69 -21.78 14.17
CA LEU A 690 17.60 -21.85 15.63
C LEU A 690 16.74 -20.69 16.18
N GLN A 691 16.88 -19.47 15.63
CA GLN A 691 15.97 -18.35 15.90
C GLN A 691 14.49 -18.63 15.51
N GLN A 692 14.23 -19.51 14.54
CA GLN A 692 12.86 -19.88 14.12
C GLN A 692 12.27 -21.03 14.96
N LEU A 693 13.10 -21.82 15.64
CA LEU A 693 12.68 -23.05 16.35
C LEU A 693 12.79 -22.95 17.89
N ALA A 694 13.60 -22.03 18.40
CA ALA A 694 13.68 -21.64 19.81
C ALA A 694 14.09 -20.16 19.97
N PRO A 695 13.23 -19.19 19.57
CA PRO A 695 13.51 -17.76 19.72
C PRO A 695 13.75 -17.35 21.19
N GLY A 696 14.60 -16.34 21.40
CA GLY A 696 14.93 -15.80 22.73
C GLY A 696 16.03 -16.57 23.48
N GLN A 697 16.66 -17.55 22.85
CA GLN A 697 17.86 -18.23 23.34
C GLN A 697 19.13 -17.56 22.76
N ASP A 698 20.23 -17.52 23.51
CA ASP A 698 21.50 -17.06 22.97
C ASP A 698 22.14 -18.16 22.09
N HIS A 699 22.01 -18.01 20.78
CA HIS A 699 22.56 -18.94 19.81
C HIS A 699 24.08 -18.76 19.56
N ALA A 700 24.74 -17.81 20.23
CA ALA A 700 26.20 -17.72 20.27
C ALA A 700 26.82 -18.77 21.20
N ASP A 701 26.14 -19.15 22.29
CA ASP A 701 26.56 -20.23 23.20
C ASP A 701 26.50 -21.59 22.48
N PRO A 702 27.64 -22.32 22.33
CA PRO A 702 27.66 -23.64 21.72
C PRO A 702 26.77 -24.69 22.40
N GLN A 703 26.56 -24.62 23.71
CA GLN A 703 25.73 -25.59 24.45
C GLN A 703 24.24 -25.37 24.18
N VAL A 704 23.77 -24.13 24.29
CA VAL A 704 22.40 -23.73 23.90
C VAL A 704 22.17 -24.06 22.42
N ARG A 705 23.15 -23.77 21.56
CA ARG A 705 23.10 -24.12 20.14
C ARG A 705 22.94 -25.63 19.94
N GLN A 706 23.72 -26.45 20.63
CA GLN A 706 23.62 -27.91 20.56
C GLN A 706 22.26 -28.43 21.06
N GLN A 707 21.78 -27.95 22.21
CA GLN A 707 20.47 -28.34 22.75
C GLN A 707 19.32 -28.00 21.80
N VAL A 708 19.34 -26.82 21.16
CA VAL A 708 18.29 -26.45 20.18
C VAL A 708 18.42 -27.24 18.87
N ILE A 709 19.63 -27.59 18.42
CA ILE A 709 19.83 -28.54 17.31
C ILE A 709 19.19 -29.89 17.67
N GLU A 710 19.49 -30.43 18.85
CA GLU A 710 18.98 -31.73 19.30
C GLU A 710 17.46 -31.70 19.47
N LEU A 711 16.88 -30.63 20.01
CA LEU A 711 15.43 -30.43 20.13
C LEU A 711 14.74 -30.34 18.75
N ALA A 712 15.32 -29.60 17.82
CA ALA A 712 14.82 -29.49 16.44
C ALA A 712 14.92 -30.84 15.71
N VAL A 713 16.06 -31.51 15.81
CA VAL A 713 16.32 -32.81 15.20
C VAL A 713 15.45 -33.90 15.83
N ALA A 714 15.16 -33.86 17.13
CA ALA A 714 14.21 -34.77 17.77
C ALA A 714 12.79 -34.56 17.24
N ARG A 715 12.29 -33.31 17.24
CA ARG A 715 10.97 -32.92 16.68
C ARG A 715 10.82 -33.31 15.20
N LEU A 716 11.91 -33.30 14.43
CA LEU A 716 11.94 -33.71 13.02
C LEU A 716 12.11 -35.23 12.83
N ARG A 717 12.83 -35.94 13.71
CA ARG A 717 13.11 -37.39 13.62
C ARG A 717 11.95 -38.27 14.08
N TRP A 718 11.21 -37.85 15.10
CA TRP A 718 10.08 -38.62 15.65
C TRP A 718 8.86 -38.59 14.72
N GLY A 719 8.83 -37.64 13.80
CA GLY A 719 7.58 -37.10 13.29
C GLY A 719 6.84 -36.32 14.38
N TRP A 720 5.92 -35.46 13.95
CA TRP A 720 4.80 -35.13 14.83
C TRP A 720 3.84 -36.34 14.73
N SER A 721 3.14 -36.67 15.81
CA SER A 721 2.20 -37.82 15.85
C SER A 721 1.23 -37.80 14.66
N SER A 722 0.65 -38.95 14.29
CA SER A 722 -0.25 -39.04 13.12
C SER A 722 -1.45 -38.10 13.22
N ASP A 723 -2.00 -37.95 14.43
CA ASP A 723 -3.03 -36.96 14.74
C ASP A 723 -2.52 -35.49 14.70
N HIS A 724 -1.20 -35.26 14.66
CA HIS A 724 -0.48 -34.00 14.44
C HIS A 724 -1.28 -32.99 13.61
N PHE A 725 -1.55 -33.40 12.37
CA PHE A 725 -2.22 -32.62 11.34
C PHE A 725 -3.62 -33.19 11.03
N SER A 726 -4.21 -33.98 11.93
CA SER A 726 -5.63 -34.33 11.81
C SER A 726 -6.48 -33.06 11.80
N THR A 727 -7.66 -33.15 11.19
CA THR A 727 -8.68 -32.10 11.26
C THR A 727 -8.98 -31.71 12.71
N GLU A 728 -8.79 -32.61 13.68
CA GLU A 728 -9.01 -32.38 15.10
C GLU A 728 -7.91 -31.57 15.79
N LYS A 729 -6.61 -31.83 15.56
CA LYS A 729 -5.52 -30.97 16.08
C LYS A 729 -5.24 -29.73 15.24
N GLN A 730 -5.64 -29.71 13.97
CA GLN A 730 -5.72 -28.48 13.20
C GLN A 730 -6.87 -27.60 13.70
N ALA A 731 -8.04 -28.19 13.97
CA ALA A 731 -9.11 -27.50 14.69
C ALA A 731 -8.60 -27.04 16.05
N GLU A 732 -8.01 -27.88 16.90
CA GLU A 732 -7.47 -27.49 18.21
C GLU A 732 -6.55 -26.25 18.14
N ARG A 733 -5.68 -26.17 17.14
CA ARG A 733 -4.82 -24.99 16.92
C ARG A 733 -5.58 -23.77 16.38
N ALA A 734 -6.64 -23.95 15.59
CA ALA A 734 -7.56 -22.86 15.25
C ALA A 734 -8.35 -22.38 16.49
N ARG A 735 -8.85 -23.30 17.34
CA ARG A 735 -9.49 -23.02 18.63
C ARG A 735 -8.54 -22.23 19.56
N GLN A 736 -7.26 -22.61 19.60
CA GLN A 736 -6.22 -21.86 20.33
C GLN A 736 -6.05 -20.43 19.78
N ARG A 737 -5.97 -20.24 18.44
CA ARG A 737 -5.90 -18.91 17.79
C ARG A 737 -7.13 -18.05 18.00
N LEU A 738 -8.31 -18.65 18.16
CA LEU A 738 -9.58 -17.97 18.48
C LEU A 738 -9.76 -17.68 20.00
N GLY A 739 -8.74 -17.94 20.82
CA GLY A 739 -8.76 -17.68 22.27
C GLY A 739 -9.51 -18.73 23.10
N TRP A 740 -10.00 -19.82 22.49
CA TRP A 740 -10.85 -20.81 23.15
C TRP A 740 -10.12 -21.68 24.19
N ARG A 741 -8.79 -21.57 24.28
CA ARG A 741 -7.92 -22.36 25.17
C ARG A 741 -8.27 -22.24 26.67
N LYS A 742 -8.95 -21.16 27.09
CA LYS A 742 -9.44 -20.96 28.47
C LYS A 742 -10.83 -21.56 28.74
N MET A 743 -11.63 -21.83 27.71
CA MET A 743 -13.04 -22.23 27.84
C MET A 743 -13.27 -23.74 27.76
N GLY A 744 -12.28 -24.50 27.29
CA GLY A 744 -12.30 -25.97 27.31
C GLY A 744 -13.23 -26.58 26.25
N ALA A 745 -14.20 -27.39 26.70
CA ALA A 745 -15.19 -28.02 25.84
C ALA A 745 -16.22 -26.99 25.32
N PRO A 746 -16.94 -27.28 24.21
CA PRO A 746 -17.99 -26.40 23.70
C PRO A 746 -19.01 -26.00 24.78
N ILE A 747 -19.26 -24.69 24.86
CA ILE A 747 -20.04 -24.05 25.91
C ILE A 747 -21.49 -24.51 25.83
N THR A 748 -21.97 -25.10 26.92
CA THR A 748 -23.36 -25.51 27.12
C THR A 748 -24.01 -24.84 28.35
N ARG A 749 -23.21 -24.12 29.16
CA ARG A 749 -23.59 -23.30 30.31
C ARG A 749 -22.65 -22.08 30.39
N ILE A 750 -23.17 -20.93 30.80
CA ILE A 750 -22.44 -19.66 30.93
C ILE A 750 -22.34 -19.32 32.41
N LYS A 751 -21.53 -20.07 33.14
CA LYS A 751 -21.25 -19.83 34.55
C LYS A 751 -19.74 -19.73 34.77
N ASP A 752 -19.32 -18.58 35.26
CA ASP A 752 -17.95 -18.25 35.70
C ASP A 752 -16.90 -18.57 34.62
N LEU A 753 -17.32 -18.42 33.35
CA LEU A 753 -16.59 -18.85 32.17
C LEU A 753 -15.46 -17.85 31.88
N GLN A 754 -14.20 -18.23 32.09
CA GLN A 754 -13.08 -17.33 31.83
C GLN A 754 -12.88 -17.13 30.32
N VAL A 755 -13.05 -15.88 29.86
CA VAL A 755 -12.97 -15.49 28.46
C VAL A 755 -11.72 -14.64 28.16
N SER A 756 -11.41 -14.51 26.88
CA SER A 756 -10.41 -13.56 26.38
C SER A 756 -11.11 -12.47 25.58
N VAL A 757 -11.00 -11.21 26.01
CA VAL A 757 -11.51 -10.05 25.27
C VAL A 757 -10.41 -9.57 24.33
N MET A 758 -10.63 -9.69 23.02
CA MET A 758 -9.67 -9.31 21.98
C MET A 758 -9.68 -7.81 21.71
N ARG A 759 -8.63 -7.28 21.04
CA ARG A 759 -8.59 -5.88 20.56
C ARG A 759 -9.90 -5.55 19.81
N GLY A 760 -10.50 -4.40 20.14
CA GLY A 760 -11.85 -4.04 19.66
C GLY A 760 -13.00 -4.63 20.47
N GLY A 761 -12.74 -5.15 21.68
CA GLY A 761 -13.76 -5.61 22.62
C GLY A 761 -14.42 -6.95 22.27
N ILE A 762 -13.88 -7.70 21.30
CA ILE A 762 -14.54 -8.88 20.75
C ILE A 762 -14.33 -10.10 21.66
N ILE A 763 -15.41 -10.78 22.02
CA ILE A 763 -15.41 -12.07 22.71
C ILE A 763 -16.02 -13.12 21.76
N ARG A 764 -15.40 -14.29 21.68
CA ARG A 764 -15.84 -15.43 20.86
C ARG A 764 -16.12 -16.62 21.74
N LEU A 765 -17.25 -17.30 21.51
CA LEU A 765 -17.78 -18.36 22.35
C LEU A 765 -18.07 -19.60 21.48
N PRO A 766 -17.29 -20.70 21.60
CA PRO A 766 -17.59 -21.94 20.90
C PRO A 766 -18.79 -22.63 21.53
N MET A 767 -19.94 -22.63 20.85
CA MET A 767 -21.17 -23.23 21.36
C MET A 767 -21.53 -24.48 20.55
N LYS A 768 -22.07 -25.51 21.22
CA LYS A 768 -22.49 -26.74 20.54
C LYS A 768 -23.92 -26.62 20.03
N ALA A 769 -24.11 -26.76 18.72
CA ALA A 769 -25.42 -26.85 18.09
C ALA A 769 -26.04 -28.26 18.24
N GLY A 770 -27.32 -28.41 17.90
CA GLY A 770 -28.08 -29.65 18.10
C GLY A 770 -27.58 -30.83 17.26
N ASP A 771 -26.96 -30.55 16.11
CA ASP A 771 -26.29 -31.50 15.21
C ASP A 771 -24.86 -31.87 15.66
N ALA A 772 -24.46 -31.42 16.85
CA ALA A 772 -23.12 -31.52 17.42
C ALA A 772 -22.01 -30.70 16.73
N THR A 773 -22.34 -29.84 15.76
CA THR A 773 -21.36 -28.87 15.23
C THR A 773 -20.97 -27.83 16.29
N ILE A 774 -19.79 -27.24 16.14
CA ILE A 774 -19.30 -26.16 17.01
C ILE A 774 -19.41 -24.85 16.24
N VAL A 775 -20.21 -23.93 16.78
CA VAL A 775 -20.53 -22.64 16.18
C VAL A 775 -19.85 -21.52 16.98
N ASP A 776 -19.20 -20.59 16.28
CA ASP A 776 -18.53 -19.43 16.90
C ASP A 776 -19.55 -18.30 17.12
N VAL A 777 -20.04 -18.18 18.36
CA VAL A 777 -20.96 -17.11 18.78
C VAL A 777 -20.14 -15.92 19.24
N GLN A 778 -20.19 -14.83 18.47
CA GLN A 778 -19.41 -13.62 18.76
C GLN A 778 -20.27 -12.57 19.47
N ILE A 779 -19.82 -12.11 20.63
CA ILE A 779 -20.38 -10.96 21.35
C ILE A 779 -19.33 -9.85 21.46
N ARG A 780 -19.76 -8.59 21.58
CA ARG A 780 -18.87 -7.43 21.70
C ARG A 780 -19.08 -6.74 23.04
N ALA A 781 -18.00 -6.63 23.82
CA ALA A 781 -17.86 -5.74 24.96
C ALA A 781 -17.28 -4.39 24.49
N PRO A 782 -17.30 -3.34 25.34
CA PRO A 782 -16.54 -2.13 25.08
C PRO A 782 -15.02 -2.37 24.97
N ALA A 783 -14.30 -1.49 24.28
CA ALA A 783 -12.85 -1.64 24.07
C ALA A 783 -12.05 -1.64 25.40
N ALA A 784 -12.49 -0.89 26.41
CA ALA A 784 -11.86 -0.86 27.73
C ALA A 784 -12.01 -2.16 28.52
N SER A 785 -12.85 -3.11 28.08
CA SER A 785 -12.96 -4.44 28.72
C SER A 785 -11.79 -5.38 28.42
N VAL A 786 -10.89 -5.00 27.49
CA VAL A 786 -9.63 -5.72 27.21
C VAL A 786 -8.70 -5.63 28.44
N PRO A 787 -8.22 -6.75 29.01
CA PRO A 787 -7.26 -6.74 30.11
C PRO A 787 -5.95 -6.01 29.77
N ALA A 788 -5.48 -5.15 30.68
CA ALA A 788 -4.25 -4.38 30.52
C ALA A 788 -2.98 -5.15 30.93
N ASP A 789 -3.10 -6.10 31.88
CA ASP A 789 -2.05 -7.04 32.30
C ASP A 789 -2.43 -8.46 31.83
N LYS A 790 -1.43 -9.30 31.56
CA LYS A 790 -1.58 -10.74 31.32
C LYS A 790 -2.14 -11.51 32.53
N LYS A 791 -2.00 -10.94 33.75
CA LYS A 791 -2.61 -11.47 34.98
C LYS A 791 -4.11 -11.20 35.07
N ASP A 792 -4.55 -10.05 34.57
CA ASP A 792 -5.94 -9.62 34.61
C ASP A 792 -6.81 -10.49 33.69
N SER A 793 -8.06 -10.74 34.10
CA SER A 793 -8.94 -11.65 33.38
C SER A 793 -10.42 -11.25 33.47
N ARG A 794 -11.22 -11.82 32.56
CA ARG A 794 -12.67 -11.58 32.49
C ARG A 794 -13.41 -12.90 32.54
N THR A 795 -14.57 -12.90 33.17
CA THR A 795 -15.48 -14.04 33.29
C THR A 795 -16.87 -13.68 32.75
N LEU A 796 -17.54 -14.62 32.11
CA LEU A 796 -18.95 -14.50 31.75
C LEU A 796 -19.80 -15.37 32.69
N SER A 797 -20.79 -14.75 33.32
CA SER A 797 -21.78 -15.45 34.13
C SER A 797 -23.20 -14.98 33.78
N ALA A 798 -24.12 -15.93 33.66
CA ALA A 798 -25.53 -15.65 33.51
C ALA A 798 -26.08 -14.92 34.74
N THR A 799 -26.80 -13.83 34.50
CA THR A 799 -27.48 -12.99 35.50
C THR A 799 -28.99 -13.10 35.33
N GLU A 800 -29.75 -12.43 36.21
CA GLU A 800 -31.21 -12.31 36.09
C GLU A 800 -31.61 -11.69 34.74
N ASP A 801 -30.88 -10.68 34.27
CA ASP A 801 -31.22 -9.85 33.10
C ASP A 801 -30.64 -10.38 31.77
N GLY A 802 -29.59 -11.20 31.83
CA GLY A 802 -28.88 -11.70 30.66
C GLY A 802 -27.52 -12.33 31.00
N ILE A 803 -26.46 -11.89 30.35
CA ILE A 803 -25.07 -12.31 30.65
C ILE A 803 -24.27 -11.09 31.08
N GLY A 804 -23.67 -11.13 32.27
CA GLY A 804 -22.74 -10.11 32.74
C GLY A 804 -21.30 -10.46 32.39
N LEU A 805 -20.48 -9.45 32.07
CA LEU A 805 -19.03 -9.53 32.09
C LEU A 805 -18.53 -9.18 33.50
N PHE A 806 -17.64 -9.99 34.06
CA PHE A 806 -17.05 -9.81 35.38
C PHE A 806 -15.52 -9.70 35.28
N ASP A 807 -14.90 -9.06 36.27
CA ASP A 807 -13.45 -8.98 36.44
C ASP A 807 -12.88 -10.17 37.24
N GLN A 808 -11.56 -10.16 37.45
CA GLN A 808 -10.85 -11.19 38.21
C GLN A 808 -11.29 -11.30 39.69
N ASP A 809 -11.87 -10.25 40.26
CA ASP A 809 -12.33 -10.20 41.66
C ASP A 809 -13.81 -10.62 41.78
N GLY A 810 -14.43 -11.05 40.67
CA GLY A 810 -15.84 -11.45 40.61
C GLY A 810 -16.82 -10.27 40.62
N ARG A 811 -16.36 -9.04 40.37
CA ARG A 811 -17.21 -7.85 40.31
C ARG A 811 -17.65 -7.61 38.87
N MET A 812 -18.89 -7.15 38.68
CA MET A 812 -19.42 -6.89 37.34
C MET A 812 -18.68 -5.71 36.70
N PHE A 813 -18.08 -5.96 35.53
CA PHE A 813 -17.21 -5.02 34.84
C PHE A 813 -17.98 -3.76 34.43
N LYS A 814 -17.42 -2.59 34.76
CA LYS A 814 -17.98 -1.28 34.47
C LYS A 814 -17.17 -0.54 33.42
N HIS A 815 -17.86 0.03 32.43
CA HIS A 815 -17.23 0.89 31.41
C HIS A 815 -17.12 2.34 31.89
N ASN A 816 -18.17 2.82 32.56
CA ASN A 816 -18.28 4.13 33.21
C ASN A 816 -18.71 3.93 34.67
N ALA A 817 -18.79 4.99 35.48
CA ALA A 817 -19.21 4.89 36.88
C ALA A 817 -20.59 4.20 37.05
N THR A 818 -21.49 4.41 36.10
CA THR A 818 -22.84 3.81 36.02
C THR A 818 -22.88 2.50 35.23
N ASP A 819 -22.24 2.45 34.06
CA ASP A 819 -22.56 1.47 33.02
C ASP A 819 -21.88 0.12 33.24
N THR A 820 -22.68 -0.90 33.51
CA THR A 820 -22.27 -2.31 33.67
C THR A 820 -22.37 -3.06 32.34
N VAL A 821 -21.36 -3.87 32.00
CA VAL A 821 -21.32 -4.60 30.73
C VAL A 821 -22.16 -5.88 30.83
N THR A 822 -23.45 -5.75 30.50
CA THR A 822 -24.44 -6.85 30.49
C THR A 822 -25.12 -6.93 29.12
N TRP A 823 -25.07 -8.12 28.49
CA TRP A 823 -25.88 -8.42 27.30
C TRP A 823 -27.24 -8.96 27.76
N ALA A 824 -28.29 -8.14 27.65
CA ALA A 824 -29.64 -8.50 28.08
C ALA A 824 -30.27 -9.61 27.21
N LYS A 825 -31.22 -10.37 27.76
CA LYS A 825 -31.90 -11.50 27.07
C LYS A 825 -32.42 -11.16 25.67
N ASN A 826 -33.06 -10.01 25.52
CA ASN A 826 -33.65 -9.52 24.27
C ASN A 826 -32.62 -9.22 23.17
N PHE A 827 -31.33 -9.12 23.53
CA PHE A 827 -30.23 -9.01 22.56
C PHE A 827 -29.84 -10.37 21.95
N PHE A 828 -30.17 -11.49 22.59
CA PHE A 828 -29.75 -12.81 22.11
C PHE A 828 -30.35 -13.19 20.73
N PRO A 829 -31.64 -12.91 20.41
CA PRO A 829 -32.18 -13.15 19.07
C PRO A 829 -31.52 -12.31 17.95
N GLN A 830 -30.96 -11.14 18.29
CA GLN A 830 -30.29 -10.25 17.33
C GLN A 830 -28.87 -10.73 16.97
N LEU A 831 -28.27 -11.58 17.80
CA LEU A 831 -26.94 -12.13 17.57
C LEU A 831 -26.98 -13.30 16.58
N LYS A 832 -26.00 -13.33 15.66
CA LYS A 832 -25.80 -14.49 14.77
C LYS A 832 -25.56 -15.74 15.62
N HIS A 833 -26.48 -16.72 15.53
CA HIS A 833 -26.53 -17.94 16.34
C HIS A 833 -26.81 -17.74 17.85
N GLY A 834 -27.32 -16.59 18.27
CA GLY A 834 -27.59 -16.27 19.68
C GLY A 834 -28.70 -17.10 20.34
N SER A 835 -29.47 -17.88 19.58
CA SER A 835 -30.33 -18.95 20.14
C SER A 835 -29.54 -20.01 20.91
N LEU A 836 -28.27 -20.27 20.54
CA LEU A 836 -27.37 -21.13 21.32
C LEU A 836 -26.94 -20.45 22.64
N LEU A 837 -26.78 -19.12 22.60
CA LEU A 837 -26.44 -18.29 23.76
C LEU A 837 -27.59 -18.29 24.79
N ALA A 838 -28.83 -18.13 24.29
CA ALA A 838 -30.05 -18.29 25.08
C ALA A 838 -30.10 -19.68 25.73
N GLN A 839 -29.97 -20.77 24.97
CA GLN A 839 -29.99 -22.14 25.51
C GLN A 839 -28.92 -22.41 26.58
N ALA A 840 -27.73 -21.82 26.47
CA ALA A 840 -26.71 -21.98 27.51
C ALA A 840 -27.00 -21.11 28.75
N TRP A 841 -27.69 -19.98 28.60
CA TRP A 841 -28.25 -19.22 29.71
C TRP A 841 -29.34 -20.04 30.45
N GLU A 842 -30.27 -20.68 29.74
CA GLU A 842 -31.31 -21.58 30.33
C GLU A 842 -30.69 -22.64 31.24
N ARG A 843 -29.76 -23.40 30.65
CA ARG A 843 -29.07 -24.52 31.29
C ARG A 843 -28.23 -24.10 32.48
N THR A 844 -27.97 -22.80 32.63
CA THR A 844 -27.25 -22.20 33.76
C THR A 844 -28.21 -21.73 34.84
N MET A 845 -29.26 -21.00 34.46
CA MET A 845 -30.21 -20.39 35.40
C MET A 845 -31.29 -21.37 35.90
N GLY A 846 -31.36 -22.59 35.37
CA GLY A 846 -32.26 -23.65 35.84
C GLY A 846 -33.73 -23.42 35.53
N ARG A 847 -34.04 -22.36 34.78
CA ARG A 847 -35.36 -21.97 34.31
C ARG A 847 -35.31 -21.83 32.79
N PRO A 848 -36.42 -22.11 32.07
CA PRO A 848 -36.45 -21.85 30.63
C PRO A 848 -36.14 -20.38 30.36
N PHE A 849 -35.55 -20.14 29.20
CA PHE A 849 -35.71 -18.88 28.50
C PHE A 849 -37.18 -18.92 28.08
N GLN A 850 -38.03 -18.46 29.01
CA GLN A 850 -39.18 -17.68 28.58
C GLN A 850 -38.59 -16.66 27.63
N ASP A 851 -38.74 -16.97 26.34
CA ASP A 851 -38.49 -16.02 25.30
C ASP A 851 -39.20 -14.76 25.73
N VAL A 852 -38.47 -13.64 25.71
CA VAL A 852 -39.16 -12.37 25.64
C VAL A 852 -39.63 -12.25 24.20
N GLN A 853 -40.58 -13.13 23.86
CA GLN A 853 -41.84 -12.66 23.33
C GLN A 853 -42.08 -11.29 23.96
N THR A 854 -42.08 -10.31 23.09
CA THR A 854 -43.14 -9.33 23.16
C THR A 854 -44.48 -10.14 23.18
N GLN A 855 -45.08 -10.50 24.31
CA GLN A 855 -45.69 -9.55 25.24
C GLN A 855 -45.53 -8.13 24.69
N PRO A 856 -46.35 -7.71 23.71
CA PRO A 856 -46.53 -6.28 23.49
C PRO A 856 -46.76 -5.69 24.88
N LEU A 857 -45.77 -4.91 25.32
CA LEU A 857 -45.55 -4.57 26.71
C LEU A 857 -46.88 -4.02 27.23
N GLN A 858 -47.51 -4.63 28.24
CA GLN A 858 -48.93 -4.35 28.56
C GLN A 858 -49.18 -2.99 29.26
N SER A 859 -48.38 -1.98 28.91
CA SER A 859 -49.05 -0.79 28.38
C SER A 859 -50.11 -1.21 27.36
N SER A 860 -51.35 -0.75 27.52
CA SER A 860 -52.29 -0.67 26.39
C SER A 860 -51.49 -0.10 25.20
N PRO A 861 -51.41 -0.80 24.05
CA PRO A 861 -50.38 -0.53 23.04
C PRO A 861 -50.38 0.95 22.77
N LEU A 862 -49.22 1.61 22.95
CA LEU A 862 -49.17 3.06 23.08
C LEU A 862 -49.49 3.70 21.73
N VAL A 863 -50.79 3.81 21.46
CA VAL A 863 -51.40 4.55 20.37
C VAL A 863 -51.09 6.01 20.70
N LEU A 864 -49.91 6.42 20.24
CA LEU A 864 -49.42 7.77 20.37
C LEU A 864 -50.53 8.67 19.81
N PRO A 865 -51.15 9.53 20.64
CA PRO A 865 -52.34 10.26 20.22
C PRO A 865 -51.96 11.16 19.04
N ALA A 866 -52.92 11.53 18.19
CA ALA A 866 -52.63 12.41 17.05
C ALA A 866 -51.89 13.72 17.46
N ALA A 867 -52.10 14.19 18.70
CA ALA A 867 -51.37 15.30 19.29
C ALA A 867 -49.85 15.06 19.54
N PHE A 868 -49.40 13.82 19.78
CA PHE A 868 -47.98 13.48 19.87
C PHE A 868 -47.27 13.64 18.52
N TYR A 869 -47.97 13.26 17.44
CA TYR A 869 -47.43 13.35 16.08
C TYR A 869 -47.39 14.79 15.54
N GLY A 870 -48.17 15.70 16.12
CA GLY A 870 -48.29 17.08 15.62
C GLY A 870 -48.97 17.19 14.25
N ALA A 871 -48.95 18.40 13.68
CA ALA A 871 -49.44 18.61 12.32
C ALA A 871 -48.40 18.11 11.30
N LYS A 872 -48.87 17.36 10.31
CA LYS A 872 -48.06 16.78 9.21
C LYS A 872 -47.22 17.84 8.51
N ASP A 873 -45.89 17.77 8.59
CA ASP A 873 -45.05 18.73 7.88
C ASP A 873 -44.88 18.33 6.41
N HIS A 874 -45.66 18.99 5.54
CA HIS A 874 -45.61 18.81 4.09
C HIS A 874 -44.25 19.23 3.46
N LYS A 875 -43.37 19.96 4.17
CA LYS A 875 -41.99 20.19 3.71
C LYS A 875 -41.19 18.89 3.83
N ALA A 876 -41.13 18.27 5.01
CA ALA A 876 -40.50 16.99 5.31
C ALA A 876 -41.24 15.74 4.78
N GLY A 877 -41.81 15.82 3.57
CA GLY A 877 -42.42 14.67 2.88
C GLY A 877 -41.40 13.66 2.32
N ILE A 878 -41.92 12.58 1.72
CA ILE A 878 -41.11 11.51 1.09
C ILE A 878 -40.57 11.96 -0.29
N ARG A 879 -39.52 12.81 -0.29
CA ARG A 879 -38.90 13.41 -1.48
C ARG A 879 -37.64 12.64 -1.94
N ILE A 880 -37.22 12.82 -3.20
CA ILE A 880 -36.02 12.16 -3.77
C ILE A 880 -34.76 13.00 -3.53
N LYS A 881 -34.83 14.32 -3.78
CA LYS A 881 -33.88 15.30 -3.27
C LYS A 881 -34.38 15.79 -1.90
N ARG A 882 -33.49 15.79 -0.89
CA ARG A 882 -33.65 16.44 0.42
C ARG A 882 -32.35 17.18 0.73
N THR A 883 -32.45 18.32 1.40
CA THR A 883 -31.30 19.05 1.95
C THR A 883 -30.67 18.29 3.11
N LEU A 884 -29.44 18.67 3.47
CA LEU A 884 -28.76 18.21 4.68
C LEU A 884 -29.61 18.52 5.92
N ARG A 885 -29.60 17.61 6.91
CA ARG A 885 -30.37 17.74 8.15
C ARG A 885 -29.44 17.74 9.36
N THR A 886 -29.63 18.73 10.21
CA THR A 886 -28.84 18.99 11.42
C THR A 886 -29.49 18.43 12.69
N THR A 887 -30.81 18.26 12.70
CA THR A 887 -31.63 17.79 13.83
C THR A 887 -32.04 16.32 13.69
N ALA A 888 -32.49 15.71 14.78
CA ALA A 888 -33.19 14.43 14.72
C ALA A 888 -34.57 14.61 14.04
N PRO A 889 -35.11 13.59 13.36
CA PRO A 889 -36.48 13.66 12.86
C PRO A 889 -37.49 13.90 13.99
N GLU A 890 -38.49 14.74 13.72
CA GLU A 890 -39.67 14.91 14.56
C GLU A 890 -40.84 14.00 14.15
N PRO A 891 -41.77 13.64 15.07
CA PRO A 891 -42.88 12.72 14.78
C PRO A 891 -43.84 13.09 13.63
N ASN A 892 -43.85 14.36 13.20
CA ASN A 892 -44.60 14.88 12.04
C ASN A 892 -43.89 14.68 10.69
N GLU A 893 -42.60 14.34 10.69
CA GLU A 893 -41.76 14.24 9.49
C GLU A 893 -41.73 12.83 8.91
N ALA A 894 -41.69 12.72 7.57
CA ALA A 894 -41.92 11.43 6.92
C ALA A 894 -40.86 10.36 7.20
N ASP A 895 -39.65 10.72 7.57
CA ASP A 895 -38.54 9.78 7.78
C ASP A 895 -38.28 9.42 9.24
N TRP A 896 -39.03 10.00 10.18
CA TRP A 896 -39.03 9.60 11.59
C TRP A 896 -39.27 8.11 11.77
N ILE A 897 -40.24 7.56 11.02
CA ILE A 897 -40.57 6.14 11.09
C ILE A 897 -39.46 5.23 10.54
N MET A 898 -38.63 5.74 9.61
CA MET A 898 -37.46 5.01 9.11
C MET A 898 -36.33 5.03 10.16
N TRP A 899 -36.14 6.15 10.84
CA TRP A 899 -35.18 6.27 11.93
C TRP A 899 -35.53 5.33 13.10
N LEU A 900 -36.80 5.27 13.52
CA LEU A 900 -37.26 4.30 14.51
C LEU A 900 -37.14 2.85 14.03
N TRP A 901 -37.43 2.56 12.76
CA TRP A 901 -37.27 1.22 12.19
C TRP A 901 -35.81 0.74 12.22
N LEU A 902 -34.85 1.64 11.96
CA LEU A 902 -33.42 1.34 12.10
C LEU A 902 -33.03 1.11 13.57
N GLN A 903 -33.61 1.84 14.52
CA GLN A 903 -33.39 1.61 15.97
C GLN A 903 -33.99 0.28 16.46
N ASP A 904 -35.14 -0.13 15.92
CA ASP A 904 -35.78 -1.42 16.22
C ASP A 904 -34.96 -2.62 15.70
N LEU A 905 -34.41 -2.49 14.49
CA LEU A 905 -33.54 -3.51 13.89
C LEU A 905 -32.13 -3.59 14.51
N PHE A 906 -31.54 -2.46 14.89
CA PHE A 906 -30.11 -2.37 15.20
C PHE A 906 -29.78 -1.80 16.60
N GLY A 907 -30.80 -1.52 17.41
CA GLY A 907 -30.67 -1.05 18.78
C GLY A 907 -30.48 0.47 18.93
N SER A 908 -30.43 0.93 20.18
CA SER A 908 -30.31 2.35 20.54
C SER A 908 -29.02 3.02 20.07
N ASP A 909 -27.97 2.26 19.72
CA ASP A 909 -26.74 2.77 19.10
C ASP A 909 -26.95 3.22 17.62
N SER A 910 -28.19 3.11 17.12
CA SER A 910 -28.88 3.89 16.05
C SER A 910 -28.26 4.00 14.65
N GLY A 911 -27.03 3.55 14.44
CA GLY A 911 -26.28 3.84 13.20
C GLY A 911 -24.79 3.53 13.22
N ARG A 912 -24.18 3.22 14.37
CA ARG A 912 -22.72 2.98 14.48
C ARG A 912 -22.16 1.83 13.64
N ILE A 913 -23.00 0.93 13.12
CA ILE A 913 -22.61 -0.14 12.19
C ILE A 913 -22.71 0.32 10.71
N PHE A 914 -23.43 1.41 10.43
CA PHE A 914 -23.66 1.96 9.08
C PHE A 914 -22.68 3.09 8.71
N LEU A 915 -21.76 3.42 9.61
CA LEU A 915 -20.62 4.32 9.33
C LEU A 915 -19.48 3.56 8.64
N CYS A 916 -19.75 3.02 7.46
CA CYS A 916 -18.72 2.71 6.49
C CYS A 916 -18.13 4.03 5.95
N ASN A 917 -16.85 4.04 5.54
CA ASN A 917 -16.26 5.19 4.86
C ASN A 917 -17.03 5.50 3.55
N GLU A 918 -16.97 6.74 3.06
CA GLU A 918 -17.64 7.14 1.81
C GLU A 918 -17.27 6.24 0.61
N GLU A 919 -16.00 5.79 0.56
CA GLU A 919 -15.47 4.82 -0.41
C GLU A 919 -16.28 3.50 -0.51
N GLN A 920 -17.09 3.18 0.50
CA GLN A 920 -17.91 1.96 0.58
C GLN A 920 -19.42 2.23 0.43
N GLU A 921 -19.86 3.50 0.33
CA GLU A 921 -21.27 3.84 0.13
C GLU A 921 -21.90 3.19 -1.12
N PRO A 922 -21.26 3.20 -2.31
CA PRO A 922 -21.86 2.67 -3.54
C PRO A 922 -22.20 1.19 -3.48
N ASP A 923 -21.63 0.46 -2.52
CA ASP A 923 -21.75 -0.99 -2.40
C ASP A 923 -22.85 -1.38 -1.41
N TRP A 924 -22.94 -0.75 -0.22
CA TRP A 924 -23.93 -1.14 0.79
C TRP A 924 -25.29 -0.44 0.65
N VAL A 925 -25.34 0.85 0.29
CA VAL A 925 -26.61 1.56 0.05
C VAL A 925 -27.32 0.94 -1.16
N THR A 926 -26.53 0.48 -2.12
CA THR A 926 -26.96 -0.36 -3.25
C THR A 926 -27.47 -1.70 -2.74
N ARG A 927 -26.63 -2.60 -2.17
CA ARG A 927 -27.07 -3.94 -1.70
C ARG A 927 -28.32 -3.92 -0.83
N LEU A 928 -28.41 -3.03 0.17
CA LEU A 928 -29.55 -2.97 1.09
C LEU A 928 -30.86 -2.58 0.39
N ALA A 929 -30.80 -1.63 -0.55
CA ALA A 929 -31.98 -1.18 -1.31
C ALA A 929 -32.03 -1.75 -2.74
N ASP A 930 -31.27 -2.81 -3.01
CA ASP A 930 -31.41 -3.72 -4.15
C ASP A 930 -32.05 -5.04 -3.68
N ASP A 931 -31.80 -5.46 -2.42
CA ASP A 931 -32.70 -6.34 -1.65
C ASP A 931 -33.98 -5.58 -1.19
N VAL A 932 -34.63 -4.97 -2.17
CA VAL A 932 -35.89 -4.23 -2.02
C VAL A 932 -36.97 -5.10 -1.37
N LYS A 933 -36.92 -6.43 -1.54
CA LYS A 933 -37.90 -7.37 -0.98
C LYS A 933 -37.78 -7.48 0.54
N MET A 934 -36.56 -7.62 1.07
CA MET A 934 -36.32 -7.61 2.52
C MET A 934 -36.73 -6.26 3.13
N VAL A 935 -36.25 -5.15 2.58
CA VAL A 935 -36.53 -3.82 3.17
C VAL A 935 -38.01 -3.46 3.08
N ARG A 936 -38.69 -3.73 1.95
CA ARG A 936 -40.14 -3.49 1.85
C ARG A 936 -40.92 -4.28 2.88
N SER A 937 -40.66 -5.58 3.01
CA SER A 937 -41.45 -6.44 3.91
C SER A 937 -41.24 -6.09 5.38
N THR A 938 -40.00 -5.83 5.79
CA THR A 938 -39.67 -5.44 7.18
C THR A 938 -40.16 -4.04 7.53
N LEU A 939 -39.94 -3.03 6.68
CA LEU A 939 -40.44 -1.66 6.91
C LEU A 939 -41.98 -1.61 6.86
N LYS A 940 -42.63 -2.33 5.94
CA LYS A 940 -44.11 -2.43 5.91
C LYS A 940 -44.65 -3.04 7.19
N ALA A 941 -44.04 -4.12 7.70
CA ALA A 941 -44.44 -4.74 8.95
C ALA A 941 -44.30 -3.79 10.14
N PHE A 942 -43.21 -3.02 10.20
CA PHE A 942 -42.96 -2.01 11.23
C PHE A 942 -44.00 -0.87 11.21
N ILE A 943 -44.23 -0.25 10.05
CA ILE A 943 -45.21 0.84 9.87
C ILE A 943 -46.65 0.38 10.16
N SER A 944 -46.91 -0.93 10.03
CA SER A 944 -48.21 -1.54 10.31
C SER A 944 -48.47 -1.85 11.79
N ARG A 945 -47.51 -1.63 12.71
CA ARG A 945 -47.72 -1.78 14.17
C ARG A 945 -48.82 -0.82 14.69
N PRO A 946 -49.54 -1.18 15.77
CA PRO A 946 -50.63 -0.36 16.30
C PRO A 946 -50.19 1.01 16.83
N GLU A 947 -49.00 1.14 17.41
CA GLU A 947 -48.49 2.42 17.95
C GLU A 947 -48.50 3.55 16.90
N TYR A 948 -48.27 3.19 15.63
CA TYR A 948 -48.17 4.09 14.49
C TYR A 948 -49.50 4.34 13.77
N VAL A 949 -50.65 3.95 14.35
CA VAL A 949 -51.97 4.12 13.71
C VAL A 949 -52.33 5.58 13.40
N HIS A 950 -51.83 6.54 14.18
CA HIS A 950 -52.02 7.98 13.95
C HIS A 950 -50.82 8.70 13.31
N TYR A 951 -49.77 7.96 12.90
CA TYR A 951 -48.58 8.56 12.29
C TYR A 951 -48.94 9.23 10.94
N PRO A 952 -48.69 10.54 10.75
CA PRO A 952 -49.28 11.31 9.66
C PRO A 952 -48.83 10.88 8.25
N TRP A 953 -47.71 10.16 8.12
CA TRP A 953 -47.20 9.64 6.83
C TRP A 953 -47.44 8.13 6.62
N ARG A 954 -48.19 7.47 7.51
CA ARG A 954 -48.42 6.02 7.46
C ARG A 954 -49.00 5.57 6.13
N ALA A 955 -50.02 6.29 5.64
CA ALA A 955 -50.71 5.98 4.40
C ALA A 955 -49.80 6.13 3.18
N GLU A 956 -49.01 7.21 3.08
CA GLU A 956 -48.09 7.40 1.96
C GLU A 956 -46.95 6.38 1.95
N TRP A 957 -46.42 5.98 3.10
CA TRP A 957 -45.42 4.91 3.15
C TRP A 957 -46.02 3.55 2.79
N GLN A 958 -47.20 3.21 3.31
CA GLN A 958 -47.87 1.96 2.93
C GLN A 958 -48.18 1.93 1.42
N ALA A 959 -48.71 3.02 0.86
CA ALA A 959 -48.95 3.15 -0.58
C ALA A 959 -47.65 3.05 -1.39
N LEU A 960 -46.57 3.73 -0.98
CA LEU A 960 -45.27 3.65 -1.65
C LEU A 960 -44.71 2.23 -1.66
N LEU A 961 -44.73 1.53 -0.52
CA LEU A 961 -44.21 0.18 -0.37
C LEU A 961 -45.04 -0.86 -1.13
N ASP A 962 -46.35 -0.63 -1.30
CA ASP A 962 -47.29 -1.56 -1.92
C ASP A 962 -47.45 -1.35 -3.43
N THR A 963 -47.50 -0.10 -3.92
CA THR A 963 -47.80 0.21 -5.33
C THR A 963 -46.62 0.80 -6.10
N GLY A 964 -45.58 1.29 -5.43
CA GLY A 964 -44.39 1.83 -6.09
C GLY A 964 -43.59 0.76 -6.84
N SER A 965 -42.98 1.13 -7.97
CA SER A 965 -42.06 0.25 -8.70
C SER A 965 -40.81 -0.07 -7.88
N SER A 966 -40.11 -1.18 -8.17
CA SER A 966 -38.92 -1.59 -7.40
C SER A 966 -37.88 -0.46 -7.33
N ALA A 967 -37.58 0.14 -8.48
CA ALA A 967 -36.67 1.28 -8.61
C ALA A 967 -37.15 2.53 -7.85
N HIS A 968 -38.43 2.92 -7.95
CA HIS A 968 -38.92 4.13 -7.27
C HIS A 968 -38.85 4.00 -5.74
N VAL A 969 -39.23 2.83 -5.20
CA VAL A 969 -39.15 2.55 -3.77
C VAL A 969 -37.68 2.48 -3.31
N SER A 970 -36.82 1.80 -4.07
CA SER A 970 -35.37 1.80 -3.84
C SER A 970 -34.82 3.23 -3.76
N GLN A 971 -35.13 4.08 -4.74
CA GLN A 971 -34.64 5.47 -4.80
C GLN A 971 -35.11 6.32 -3.61
N LYS A 972 -36.39 6.22 -3.21
CA LYS A 972 -36.93 6.94 -2.04
C LYS A 972 -36.30 6.47 -0.73
N ILE A 973 -36.02 5.17 -0.59
CA ILE A 973 -35.33 4.60 0.57
C ILE A 973 -33.86 5.04 0.58
N LYS A 974 -33.11 4.89 -0.52
CA LYS A 974 -31.70 5.33 -0.66
C LYS A 974 -31.55 6.82 -0.30
N ALA A 975 -32.43 7.69 -0.80
CA ALA A 975 -32.45 9.12 -0.46
C ALA A 975 -32.71 9.39 1.04
N THR A 976 -33.66 8.67 1.63
CA THR A 976 -34.02 8.85 3.05
C THR A 976 -32.95 8.33 4.00
N LEU A 977 -32.31 7.19 3.69
CA LEU A 977 -31.19 6.65 4.46
C LEU A 977 -29.98 7.59 4.46
N ARG A 978 -29.67 8.23 3.33
CA ARG A 978 -28.63 9.28 3.23
C ARG A 978 -28.92 10.46 4.17
N ALA A 979 -30.15 10.97 4.19
CA ALA A 979 -30.51 12.08 5.09
C ALA A 979 -30.30 11.75 6.58
N LEU A 980 -30.64 10.52 7.00
CA LEU A 980 -30.46 10.05 8.37
C LEU A 980 -28.98 9.76 8.72
N ARG A 981 -28.16 9.30 7.76
CA ARG A 981 -26.71 9.14 7.93
C ARG A 981 -26.05 10.48 8.26
N ASN A 982 -26.35 11.52 7.47
CA ASN A 982 -25.66 12.81 7.56
C ASN A 982 -25.91 13.50 8.92
N PHE A 983 -27.15 13.47 9.41
CA PHE A 983 -27.49 13.89 10.78
C PHE A 983 -26.66 13.13 11.84
N THR A 984 -26.54 11.80 11.69
CA THR A 984 -25.83 10.94 12.65
C THR A 984 -24.33 11.21 12.66
N GLU A 985 -23.73 11.51 11.50
CA GLU A 985 -22.32 11.90 11.38
C GLU A 985 -22.05 13.29 11.95
N GLN A 986 -22.93 14.26 11.70
CA GLN A 986 -22.83 15.58 12.33
C GLN A 986 -22.86 15.45 13.87
N ARG A 987 -23.84 14.74 14.43
CA ARG A 987 -23.95 14.51 15.88
C ARG A 987 -22.73 13.76 16.45
N LYS A 988 -22.10 12.87 15.68
CA LYS A 988 -20.80 12.25 16.05
C LYS A 988 -19.69 13.29 16.13
N SER A 989 -19.59 14.22 15.18
CA SER A 989 -18.57 15.29 15.21
C SER A 989 -18.75 16.23 16.41
N GLU A 990 -20.00 16.56 16.76
CA GLU A 990 -20.35 17.37 17.92
C GLU A 990 -20.08 16.62 19.24
N SER A 991 -20.45 15.33 19.32
CA SER A 991 -20.16 14.49 20.49
C SER A 991 -18.66 14.27 20.73
N ILE A 992 -17.81 14.36 19.70
CA ILE A 992 -16.35 14.33 19.84
C ILE A 992 -15.81 15.69 20.30
N ARG A 993 -16.37 16.79 19.78
CA ARG A 993 -16.03 18.18 20.20
C ARG A 993 -16.43 18.50 21.65
N LEU A 994 -17.33 17.73 22.26
CA LEU A 994 -17.89 17.97 23.61
C LEU A 994 -17.23 17.15 24.75
N GLN A 995 -16.07 16.51 24.53
CA GLN A 995 -15.32 15.84 25.62
C GLN A 995 -13.93 16.47 25.89
N PRO A 996 -13.85 17.59 26.63
CA PRO A 996 -12.59 18.08 27.18
C PRO A 996 -12.21 17.38 28.50
N ASN A 997 -10.94 16.97 28.59
CA ASN A 997 -10.12 16.67 29.77
C ASN A 997 -10.81 16.51 31.15
N ALA A 998 -10.86 15.27 31.64
CA ALA A 998 -11.18 14.95 33.04
C ALA A 998 -10.06 14.13 33.72
N ARG A 999 -8.84 14.71 33.84
CA ARG A 999 -7.73 14.17 34.67
C ARG A 999 -6.61 15.19 34.92
N LEU A 1000 -6.59 15.81 36.10
CA LEU A 1000 -5.37 16.14 36.85
C LEU A 1000 -5.71 16.67 38.26
N SER A 1001 -4.70 16.66 39.14
CA SER A 1001 -4.71 17.11 40.55
C SER A 1001 -5.55 16.30 41.54
N ILE A 1002 -4.86 15.70 42.53
CA ILE A 1002 -5.41 15.42 43.86
C ILE A 1002 -4.71 16.38 44.83
N ASN A 1003 -5.47 17.31 45.39
CA ASN A 1003 -5.29 17.87 46.74
C ASN A 1003 -6.55 18.70 47.04
N GLY A 1004 -7.22 18.46 48.16
CA GLY A 1004 -8.62 18.86 48.34
C GLY A 1004 -8.89 19.79 49.51
N GLN A 1005 -9.95 20.58 49.36
CA GLN A 1005 -10.83 21.04 50.44
C GLN A 1005 -12.23 21.34 49.85
N LEU A 1006 -13.27 21.35 50.68
CA LEU A 1006 -14.64 21.60 50.24
C LEU A 1006 -14.90 23.11 50.04
N LEU A 1007 -15.72 23.46 49.04
CA LEU A 1007 -16.95 24.27 49.19
C LEU A 1007 -17.77 24.24 47.88
N SER A 1008 -18.81 25.07 47.72
CA SER A 1008 -20.07 24.63 47.11
C SER A 1008 -20.78 25.58 46.12
N LEU A 1009 -21.63 24.98 45.26
CA LEU A 1009 -22.86 25.50 44.60
C LEU A 1009 -22.82 26.26 43.24
N GLU A 1010 -23.72 25.78 42.36
CA GLU A 1010 -24.66 26.50 41.47
C GLU A 1010 -24.34 26.99 40.02
N ALA A 1011 -25.41 26.88 39.20
CA ALA A 1011 -25.76 27.55 37.93
C ALA A 1011 -25.18 27.09 36.55
N ALA A 1012 -26.04 27.26 35.52
CA ALA A 1012 -25.90 27.07 34.06
C ALA A 1012 -26.90 28.07 33.38
N PRO A 1013 -27.41 27.97 32.11
CA PRO A 1013 -27.10 27.14 30.91
C PRO A 1013 -27.14 27.97 29.56
N THR A 1014 -27.60 27.37 28.43
CA THR A 1014 -28.13 27.96 27.14
C THR A 1014 -27.18 28.59 26.09
N TRP A 1015 -27.48 28.63 24.76
CA TRP A 1015 -28.06 27.67 23.77
C TRP A 1015 -28.02 28.29 22.31
N ASP A 1016 -28.31 27.48 21.27
CA ASP A 1016 -28.83 27.82 19.89
C ASP A 1016 -28.03 28.68 18.84
N ILE A 1017 -28.39 28.74 17.54
CA ILE A 1017 -28.66 27.73 16.45
C ILE A 1017 -28.87 28.45 15.06
N ALA A 1018 -28.79 27.72 13.90
CA ALA A 1018 -29.26 28.10 12.53
C ALA A 1018 -28.54 29.30 11.80
N GLU A 1019 -28.66 29.63 10.48
CA GLU A 1019 -29.02 29.02 9.16
C GLU A 1019 -28.57 30.05 8.04
N ALA A 1020 -28.59 29.89 6.69
CA ALA A 1020 -28.80 28.83 5.67
C ALA A 1020 -28.24 29.32 4.27
N GLY A 1021 -28.53 28.62 3.15
CA GLY A 1021 -28.28 29.05 1.74
C GLY A 1021 -29.54 29.63 1.05
N PRO A 1022 -29.83 29.38 -0.26
CA PRO A 1022 -29.12 28.62 -1.31
C PRO A 1022 -29.18 29.30 -2.72
N ALA A 1023 -29.29 28.49 -3.80
CA ALA A 1023 -29.71 28.79 -5.19
C ALA A 1023 -28.70 29.36 -6.21
N GLU A 1024 -28.78 29.12 -7.54
CA GLU A 1024 -29.31 28.06 -8.49
C GLU A 1024 -29.26 28.71 -9.91
N ASP A 1025 -29.07 28.12 -11.12
CA ASP A 1025 -28.56 26.85 -11.71
C ASP A 1025 -28.20 27.18 -13.24
N GLU A 1026 -28.25 26.24 -14.23
CA GLU A 1026 -28.22 26.42 -15.74
C GLU A 1026 -26.86 26.76 -16.49
N ASP A 1027 -26.58 26.43 -17.78
CA ASP A 1027 -26.86 25.25 -18.68
C ASP A 1027 -26.07 25.35 -20.06
N GLU A 1028 -26.20 24.32 -20.95
CA GLU A 1028 -25.97 24.26 -22.45
C GLU A 1028 -24.55 24.35 -23.13
N ASP A 1029 -24.00 23.18 -23.54
CA ASP A 1029 -23.76 22.59 -24.90
C ASP A 1029 -23.06 23.29 -26.13
N GLU A 1030 -22.70 22.43 -27.12
CA GLU A 1030 -22.30 22.60 -28.57
C GLU A 1030 -20.85 22.97 -29.02
N ASP A 1031 -20.03 21.93 -29.25
CA ASP A 1031 -19.33 21.46 -30.49
C ASP A 1031 -18.71 22.35 -31.63
N GLU A 1032 -17.85 21.67 -32.44
CA GLU A 1032 -17.36 21.90 -33.84
C GLU A 1032 -16.12 22.77 -34.20
N ASP A 1033 -15.06 22.04 -34.63
CA ASP A 1033 -14.20 22.15 -35.85
C ASP A 1033 -13.08 23.18 -36.17
N ASP A 1034 -12.07 22.60 -36.86
CA ASP A 1034 -11.09 23.09 -37.86
C ASP A 1034 -10.03 24.21 -37.61
N GLY A 1035 -8.81 23.98 -38.14
CA GLY A 1035 -7.84 25.04 -38.46
C GLY A 1035 -6.34 24.67 -38.44
N ASP A 1036 -5.76 24.25 -39.57
CA ASP A 1036 -4.30 24.04 -39.75
C ASP A 1036 -3.45 25.32 -39.58
N ILE A 1037 -2.25 25.19 -38.97
CA ILE A 1037 -0.90 25.49 -39.54
C ILE A 1037 0.15 24.59 -38.89
#